data_AF-A0A2I1HQ97-F1
#
_entry.id   AF-A0A2I1HQ97-F1
#
_cell.length_a   1.000
_cell.length_b   1.000
_cell.length_c   1.000
_cell.angle_alpha   90.00
_cell.angle_beta   90.00
_cell.angle_gamma   90.00
#
_symmetry.space_group_name_H-M   'P 1'
#
loop_
_entity.id
_entity.type
_entity.pdbx_description
1 polymer ?
#
loop_
_entity_poly.entity_id
_entity_poly.type
_entity_poly.pdbx_seq_one_letter_code
_entity_poly.pdbx_strand_id
1 'polypeptide(L)'
;MFQTPFNECEIPFTRNENEELIIHEDTNRTFFHNYPSNPYIHAVRIFGGKNYSQSYKIISLGQYPVKVNYTKKEKGIKYKIPNDYQVETMLNGLIVLCKTHYQFSRKIAVKYTVEWTDENGQVNSRYSLSSAGAASSLFLKEICNKPTSRVSGTILFGFDISFMQQFRETIAHQLQQPIIPAANRKRSYTDLTSRSQKNKRISMVGKDIATQTLTILKNNKFTSPSEEIIATIESIILKIDGEIVELHFNSGDTTADNIQHLDSIVRACDETLISRDGYRRLAQAVPNLIREHAIEKRRNEITRIMKALVPIKTFNIDSSTFDGDDDENQQNIIETEFDDDEVGNGAYRSILSLLDIVVPILIKSESPILKVGDKINIKLSGDGRNVGRKQKHVMLTMCILNEGEAVLNPSHQYSICLYIGKEAYNSLSTVSAKFSHELEQLKDGYRASDGTIWPIELFFSGDWKFVALVLGINAATSNYFCLYCNCHKDERHNMDKVWLNSKNTRGCKNPMLFCEINQNNWIPDELHLMLRISDVLFQCLFYELVKQKEFTNKTQALIIEEMKKLHVHFEFYPPSTKNGKWDWTSLMGPDKKKILKDFQVANLFEGQQAARGQNIEKLWREFYRLYKIMRQKSITNEEINQFEVDAKQWICDFCRPTIGTMNSANQQQGMYLRTEVTPYMHVFSQHIPQFMRDLKQKGMVLRHFSTSSIEKKNHQQVRLFFGGTTMGGGKSKKPVIHDIFYYENRQLYYQIHDTPIKYTRKSLEIKT
;
A
#
# COMPACT_ATOMS: atom_id res chain seq x y z
N MET A 1 84.79 26.68 8.83
CA MET A 1 85.56 27.56 7.93
C MET A 1 86.97 27.01 7.90
N PHE A 2 87.58 26.53 6.81
CA PHE A 2 87.39 26.63 5.35
C PHE A 2 87.04 25.23 4.76
N GLN A 3 85.99 25.03 3.95
CA GLN A 3 85.92 25.17 2.48
C GLN A 3 87.02 24.43 1.69
N THR A 4 86.80 23.15 1.40
CA THR A 4 87.18 22.58 0.10
C THR A 4 85.93 22.60 -0.79
N PRO A 5 86.02 23.11 -2.03
CA PRO A 5 84.89 23.09 -2.96
C PRO A 5 84.55 21.64 -3.27
N PHE A 6 83.28 21.28 -3.11
CA PHE A 6 82.75 20.14 -3.86
C PHE A 6 82.77 20.57 -5.31
N ASN A 7 83.72 20.04 -6.08
CA ASN A 7 83.81 20.28 -7.52
C ASN A 7 82.49 19.89 -8.19
N GLU A 8 82.15 20.68 -9.20
CA GLU A 8 80.98 20.56 -10.07
C GLU A 8 80.80 19.10 -10.49
N CYS A 9 79.67 18.51 -10.10
CA CYS A 9 79.24 17.26 -10.71
C CYS A 9 78.71 17.63 -12.11
N GLU A 10 79.56 17.49 -13.13
CA GLU A 10 79.17 17.46 -14.54
C GLU A 10 78.37 16.19 -14.83
N ILE A 11 77.14 16.14 -14.33
CA ILE A 11 76.09 15.35 -14.96
C ILE A 11 74.93 16.33 -15.13
N PRO A 12 74.66 16.81 -16.36
CA PRO A 12 73.56 17.74 -16.58
C PRO A 12 72.27 17.05 -16.15
N PHE A 13 71.53 17.70 -15.25
CA PHE A 13 70.14 17.36 -15.04
C PHE A 13 69.39 17.67 -16.33
N THR A 14 69.17 16.66 -17.18
CA THR A 14 68.27 16.78 -18.32
C THR A 14 66.85 16.79 -17.80
N ARG A 15 66.28 18.00 -17.72
CA ARG A 15 64.86 18.21 -17.42
C ARG A 15 64.03 17.53 -18.52
N ASN A 16 63.48 16.35 -18.25
CA ASN A 16 62.41 15.80 -19.08
C ASN A 16 61.19 16.71 -18.91
N GLU A 17 60.71 17.33 -19.99
CA GLU A 17 59.62 18.31 -19.95
C GLU A 17 58.25 17.73 -19.54
N ASN A 18 58.17 16.41 -19.31
CA ASN A 18 56.94 15.69 -18.98
C ASN A 18 56.95 14.96 -17.62
N GLU A 19 57.91 15.21 -16.71
CA GLU A 19 57.87 14.69 -15.32
C GLU A 19 57.66 15.83 -14.31
N GLU A 20 56.53 15.81 -13.58
CA GLU A 20 56.29 16.71 -12.45
C GLU A 20 57.27 16.36 -11.31
N LEU A 21 58.27 17.22 -11.07
CA LEU A 21 59.19 17.11 -9.94
C LEU A 21 58.59 17.77 -8.71
N ILE A 22 58.66 17.07 -7.58
CA ILE A 22 58.29 17.61 -6.27
C ILE A 22 59.47 18.43 -5.74
N ILE A 23 59.19 19.68 -5.34
CA ILE A 23 60.16 20.60 -4.74
C ILE A 23 59.92 20.63 -3.22
N HIS A 24 60.93 20.23 -2.44
CA HIS A 24 60.92 20.33 -0.99
C HIS A 24 61.99 21.32 -0.52
N GLU A 25 61.57 22.41 0.13
CA GLU A 25 62.46 23.39 0.72
C GLU A 25 62.65 23.11 2.21
N ASP A 26 63.91 22.86 2.61
CA ASP A 26 64.30 22.82 4.02
C ASP A 26 65.25 23.98 4.32
N THR A 27 65.32 24.39 5.58
CA THR A 27 66.01 25.59 6.09
C THR A 27 67.47 25.76 5.64
N ASN A 28 68.12 24.73 5.11
CA ASN A 28 69.50 24.78 4.61
C ASN A 28 69.72 24.20 3.21
N ARG A 29 68.73 23.55 2.56
CA ARG A 29 68.84 22.92 1.23
C ARG A 29 67.48 22.81 0.56
N THR A 30 67.45 22.96 -0.76
CA THR A 30 66.27 22.67 -1.60
C THR A 30 66.46 21.33 -2.30
N PHE A 31 65.43 20.48 -2.29
CA PHE A 31 65.44 19.16 -2.89
C PHE A 31 64.46 19.07 -4.07
N PHE A 32 64.88 18.39 -5.12
CA PHE A 32 64.10 18.10 -6.33
C PHE A 32 64.07 16.59 -6.54
N HIS A 33 62.88 15.98 -6.58
CA HIS A 33 62.73 14.54 -6.76
C HIS A 33 61.37 14.13 -7.32
N ASN A 34 61.28 12.88 -7.79
CA ASN A 34 60.02 12.17 -8.03
C ASN A 34 60.01 10.81 -7.29
N TYR A 35 60.65 10.76 -6.12
CA TYR A 35 60.66 9.59 -5.24
C TYR A 35 59.24 9.26 -4.71
N PRO A 36 58.80 7.98 -4.68
CA PRO A 36 59.57 6.75 -4.91
C PRO A 36 59.67 6.28 -6.37
N SER A 37 58.95 6.91 -7.31
CA SER A 37 58.94 6.53 -8.72
C SER A 37 60.33 6.63 -9.37
N ASN A 38 61.15 7.58 -8.92
CA ASN A 38 62.55 7.74 -9.30
C ASN A 38 63.46 7.74 -8.04
N PRO A 39 64.50 6.87 -7.94
CA PRO A 39 65.35 6.78 -6.76
C PRO A 39 66.35 7.93 -6.60
N TYR A 40 66.46 8.82 -7.60
CA TYR A 40 67.37 9.96 -7.59
C TYR A 40 66.76 11.20 -6.93
N ILE A 41 67.51 11.83 -6.03
CA ILE A 41 67.16 13.06 -5.31
C ILE A 41 68.28 14.07 -5.53
N HIS A 42 67.96 15.22 -6.11
CA HIS A 42 68.91 16.31 -6.31
C HIS A 42 68.74 17.36 -5.21
N ALA A 43 69.81 17.71 -4.53
CA ALA A 43 69.85 18.71 -3.47
C ALA A 43 70.72 19.90 -3.90
N VAL A 44 70.21 21.12 -3.69
CA VAL A 44 70.95 22.36 -3.90
C VAL A 44 71.07 23.10 -2.57
N ARG A 45 72.31 23.43 -2.20
CA ARG A 45 72.62 24.20 -1.00
C ARG A 45 73.24 25.53 -1.37
N ILE A 46 72.67 26.63 -0.87
CA ILE A 46 73.26 27.96 -1.02
C ILE A 46 74.14 28.23 0.20
N PHE A 47 75.45 28.42 -0.01
CA PHE A 47 76.38 28.76 1.06
C PHE A 47 77.39 29.80 0.57
N GLY A 48 77.46 30.96 1.24
CA GLY A 48 78.36 32.05 0.86
C GLY A 48 78.11 32.60 -0.56
N GLY A 49 76.86 32.58 -1.02
CA GLY A 49 76.46 33.06 -2.36
C GLY A 49 76.73 32.09 -3.52
N LYS A 50 77.26 30.89 -3.26
CA LYS A 50 77.46 29.84 -4.27
C LYS A 50 76.48 28.68 -4.07
N ASN A 51 76.03 28.10 -5.17
CA ASN A 51 75.19 26.90 -5.20
C ASN A 51 76.07 25.66 -5.22
N TYR A 52 75.89 24.79 -4.23
CA TYR A 52 76.51 23.46 -4.19
C TYR A 52 75.43 22.43 -4.46
N SER A 53 75.55 21.69 -5.56
CA SER A 53 74.65 20.60 -5.93
C SER A 53 75.18 19.26 -5.43
N GLN A 54 74.29 18.40 -4.98
CA GLN A 54 74.59 17.03 -4.60
C GLN A 54 73.44 16.12 -5.02
N SER A 55 73.77 14.96 -5.59
CA SER A 55 72.78 13.97 -6.02
C SER A 55 72.88 12.73 -5.15
N TYR A 56 71.72 12.24 -4.70
CA TYR A 56 71.57 11.02 -3.91
C TYR A 56 70.76 10.01 -4.70
N LYS A 57 71.24 8.77 -4.77
CA LYS A 57 70.46 7.64 -5.26
C LYS A 57 70.12 6.74 -4.08
N ILE A 58 68.84 6.67 -3.73
CA ILE A 58 68.37 5.84 -2.63
C ILE A 58 68.32 4.39 -3.10
N ILE A 59 69.21 3.56 -2.56
CA ILE A 59 69.26 2.11 -2.89
C ILE A 59 68.35 1.32 -1.95
N SER A 60 68.39 1.62 -0.66
CA SER A 60 67.50 1.03 0.34
C SER A 60 67.09 2.13 1.31
N LEU A 61 65.78 2.33 1.47
CA LEU A 61 65.26 3.35 2.39
C LEU A 61 65.52 2.99 3.87
N GLY A 62 65.64 1.70 4.22
CA GLY A 62 65.82 1.24 5.59
C GLY A 62 64.63 1.53 6.51
N GLN A 63 64.71 1.12 7.78
CA GLN A 63 63.64 1.27 8.77
C GLN A 63 64.17 1.78 10.11
N TYR A 64 63.33 2.49 10.87
CA TYR A 64 63.71 2.91 12.23
C TYR A 64 63.49 1.77 13.23
N PRO A 65 64.51 1.34 13.99
CA PRO A 65 64.32 0.33 15.04
C PRO A 65 63.53 0.91 16.22
N VAL A 66 62.99 0.05 17.10
CA VAL A 66 62.18 0.47 18.28
C VAL A 66 62.92 1.52 19.14
N LYS A 67 64.24 1.38 19.29
CA LYS A 67 65.09 2.38 19.96
C LYS A 67 66.03 3.03 18.94
N VAL A 68 65.59 4.18 18.40
CA VAL A 68 66.30 4.94 17.35
C VAL A 68 67.47 5.74 17.93
N ASN A 69 68.65 5.63 17.33
CA ASN A 69 69.76 6.53 17.58
C ASN A 69 69.66 7.77 16.69
N TYR A 70 70.16 8.90 17.20
CA TYR A 70 70.12 10.19 16.52
C TYR A 70 71.53 10.66 16.16
N THR A 71 71.63 11.48 15.13
CA THR A 71 72.90 12.18 14.82
C THR A 71 73.29 13.10 15.99
N LYS A 72 74.58 13.42 16.08
CA LYS A 72 75.08 14.39 17.07
C LYS A 72 74.42 15.75 16.82
N LYS A 73 74.00 16.44 17.89
CA LYS A 73 73.33 17.75 17.80
C LYS A 73 74.25 18.74 17.11
N GLU A 74 73.88 19.21 15.93
CA GLU A 74 74.63 20.21 15.17
C GLU A 74 73.66 21.37 14.88
N LYS A 75 74.00 22.59 15.35
CA LYS A 75 73.14 23.78 15.27
C LYS A 75 71.68 23.58 15.73
N GLY A 76 71.47 22.81 16.80
CA GLY A 76 70.13 22.59 17.37
C GLY A 76 69.38 21.38 16.85
N ILE A 77 69.72 20.88 15.65
CA ILE A 77 68.96 19.84 14.94
C ILE A 77 69.61 18.46 15.14
N LYS A 78 68.77 17.42 15.25
CA LYS A 78 69.17 16.01 15.29
C LYS A 78 68.29 15.21 14.33
N TYR A 79 68.89 14.28 13.60
CA TYR A 79 68.18 13.44 12.63
C TYR A 79 68.13 11.99 13.10
N LYS A 80 67.00 11.32 12.87
CA LYS A 80 66.82 9.88 13.17
C LYS A 80 67.65 9.04 12.22
N ILE A 81 68.37 8.05 12.73
CA ILE A 81 69.26 7.20 11.91
C ILE A 81 68.55 5.87 11.59
N PRO A 82 68.24 5.58 10.32
CA PRO A 82 67.61 4.32 9.92
C PRO A 82 68.56 3.13 10.03
N ASN A 83 68.01 1.93 10.19
CA ASN A 83 68.70 0.65 10.06
C ASN A 83 68.57 0.12 8.63
N ASP A 84 69.60 -0.58 8.14
CA ASP A 84 69.69 -1.17 6.79
C ASP A 84 69.45 -0.17 5.65
N TYR A 85 69.74 1.11 5.91
CA TYR A 85 69.65 2.18 4.91
C TYR A 85 70.93 2.26 4.08
N GLN A 86 70.75 2.43 2.78
CA GLN A 86 71.82 2.52 1.79
C GLN A 86 71.53 3.65 0.80
N VAL A 87 72.51 4.54 0.64
CA VAL A 87 72.45 5.66 -0.29
C VAL A 87 73.77 5.82 -1.01
N GLU A 88 73.68 6.00 -2.32
CA GLU A 88 74.82 6.31 -3.17
C GLU A 88 74.84 7.82 -3.44
N THR A 89 76.02 8.43 -3.33
CA THR A 89 76.24 9.85 -3.62
C THR A 89 77.64 10.05 -4.16
N MET A 90 77.89 11.18 -4.80
CA MET A 90 79.24 11.56 -5.20
C MET A 90 79.95 12.33 -4.08
N LEU A 91 81.21 11.99 -3.80
CA LEU A 91 82.09 12.72 -2.90
C LEU A 91 83.51 12.75 -3.50
N ASN A 92 84.03 13.97 -3.76
CA ASN A 92 85.36 14.19 -4.31
C ASN A 92 85.65 13.43 -5.62
N GLY A 93 84.67 13.42 -6.55
CA GLY A 93 84.76 12.75 -7.85
C GLY A 93 84.52 11.24 -7.83
N LEU A 94 84.40 10.62 -6.66
CA LEU A 94 84.11 9.19 -6.51
C LEU A 94 82.64 8.98 -6.14
N ILE A 95 82.07 7.89 -6.68
CA ILE A 95 80.76 7.39 -6.25
C ILE A 95 80.99 6.60 -4.96
N VAL A 96 80.33 7.05 -3.89
CA VAL A 96 80.40 6.43 -2.57
C VAL A 96 79.04 5.87 -2.15
N LEU A 97 79.05 4.62 -1.69
CA LEU A 97 77.89 3.93 -1.13
C LEU A 97 77.95 3.97 0.39
N CYS A 98 77.03 4.74 0.98
CA CYS A 98 76.92 4.92 2.42
C CYS A 98 75.86 3.96 2.99
N LYS A 99 76.25 3.15 3.99
CA LYS A 99 75.37 2.14 4.62
C LYS A 99 75.30 2.32 6.13
N THR A 100 74.13 2.04 6.69
CA THR A 100 73.93 1.97 8.15
C THR A 100 73.39 0.62 8.55
N HIS A 101 73.96 0.05 9.61
CA HIS A 101 73.50 -1.22 10.18
C HIS A 101 73.59 -1.19 11.71
N TYR A 102 72.48 -1.48 12.38
CA TYR A 102 72.39 -1.54 13.83
C TYR A 102 72.90 -2.89 14.32
N GLN A 103 73.82 -2.86 15.28
CA GLN A 103 74.33 -4.05 15.94
C GLN A 103 73.73 -4.13 17.34
N PHE A 104 72.87 -5.14 17.55
CA PHE A 104 72.18 -5.38 18.82
C PHE A 104 73.00 -6.33 19.70
N SER A 105 73.95 -5.77 20.46
CA SER A 105 74.65 -6.47 21.53
C SER A 105 74.25 -5.88 22.90
N ARG A 106 75.03 -6.11 23.98
CA ARG A 106 74.76 -5.52 25.32
C ARG A 106 74.58 -3.99 25.29
N LYS A 107 75.05 -3.29 24.24
CA LYS A 107 74.77 -1.89 23.93
C LYS A 107 74.39 -1.74 22.44
N ILE A 108 73.33 -0.99 22.13
CA ILE A 108 72.92 -0.70 20.75
C ILE A 108 73.94 0.26 20.12
N ALA A 109 74.66 -0.20 19.11
CA ALA A 109 75.61 0.61 18.33
C ALA A 109 75.20 0.61 16.85
N VAL A 110 75.50 1.70 16.14
CA VAL A 110 75.25 1.80 14.69
C VAL A 110 76.59 1.77 13.97
N LYS A 111 76.73 0.82 13.04
CA LYS A 111 77.87 0.74 12.12
C LYS A 111 77.56 1.61 10.89
N TYR A 112 78.35 2.67 10.73
CA TYR A 112 78.31 3.55 9.55
C TYR A 112 79.43 3.12 8.62
N THR A 113 79.10 2.66 7.42
CA THR A 113 80.06 2.20 6.41
C THR A 113 80.03 3.14 5.21
N VAL A 114 81.20 3.49 4.69
CA VAL A 114 81.39 4.15 3.39
C VAL A 114 82.16 3.17 2.51
N GLU A 115 81.52 2.73 1.44
CA GLU A 115 82.09 1.89 0.38
C GLU A 115 82.36 2.74 -0.86
N TRP A 116 83.46 2.48 -1.55
CA TRP A 116 83.80 3.15 -2.81
C TRP A 116 84.61 2.21 -3.68
N THR A 117 84.56 2.44 -4.98
CA THR A 117 85.39 1.73 -5.95
C THR A 117 86.59 2.60 -6.28
N ASP A 118 87.79 2.04 -6.21
CA ASP A 118 89.01 2.75 -6.64
C ASP A 118 89.18 2.74 -8.16
N GLU A 119 90.22 3.42 -8.65
CA GLU A 119 90.53 3.54 -10.08
C GLU A 119 90.81 2.18 -10.75
N ASN A 120 91.10 1.12 -9.97
CA ASN A 120 91.35 -0.24 -10.45
C ASN A 120 90.08 -1.12 -10.45
N GLY A 121 88.93 -0.57 -10.07
CA GLY A 121 87.67 -1.32 -9.99
C GLY A 121 87.51 -2.14 -8.71
N GLN A 122 88.38 -1.98 -7.72
CA GLN A 122 88.30 -2.73 -6.44
C GLN A 122 87.40 -1.98 -5.44
N VAL A 123 86.45 -2.70 -4.84
CA VAL A 123 85.53 -2.16 -3.83
C VAL A 123 86.22 -2.13 -2.48
N ASN A 124 86.49 -0.92 -1.99
CA ASN A 124 87.06 -0.65 -0.69
C ASN A 124 85.97 -0.18 0.29
N SER A 125 86.16 -0.45 1.58
CA SER A 125 85.20 -0.04 2.61
C SER A 125 85.87 0.43 3.91
N ARG A 126 85.28 1.45 4.53
CA ARG A 126 85.64 1.90 5.88
C ARG A 126 84.38 2.06 6.70
N TYR A 127 84.48 1.70 7.98
CA TYR A 127 83.37 1.84 8.90
C TYR A 127 83.78 2.49 10.21
N SER A 128 82.79 3.10 10.87
CA SER A 128 82.91 3.64 12.22
C SER A 128 81.70 3.22 13.05
N LEU A 129 81.92 2.93 14.33
CA LEU A 129 80.84 2.71 15.32
C LEU A 129 80.52 3.97 16.13
N SER A 130 81.29 5.06 15.94
CA SER A 130 81.14 6.28 16.75
C SER A 130 80.16 7.28 16.13
N SER A 131 80.29 7.59 14.83
CA SER A 131 79.36 8.44 14.09
C SER A 131 79.56 8.36 12.58
N ALA A 132 78.55 8.78 11.80
CA ALA A 132 78.66 8.93 10.36
C ALA A 132 79.81 9.86 9.95
N GLY A 133 80.00 10.99 10.65
CA GLY A 133 81.10 11.92 10.37
C GLY A 133 82.48 11.30 10.61
N ALA A 134 82.62 10.41 11.59
CA ALA A 134 83.86 9.68 11.81
C ALA A 134 84.15 8.68 10.68
N ALA A 135 83.13 7.99 10.15
CA ALA A 135 83.27 7.15 8.96
C ALA A 135 83.69 7.98 7.74
N SER A 136 83.09 9.15 7.53
CA SER A 136 83.49 10.09 6.46
C SER A 136 84.94 10.56 6.61
N SER A 137 85.40 10.87 7.83
CA SER A 137 86.79 11.27 8.07
C SER A 137 87.78 10.13 7.82
N LEU A 138 87.42 8.87 8.15
CA LEU A 138 88.24 7.70 7.84
C LEU A 138 88.37 7.49 6.33
N PHE A 139 87.27 7.63 5.59
CA PHE A 139 87.26 7.60 4.13
C PHE A 139 88.14 8.70 3.51
N LEU A 140 87.97 9.96 3.93
CA LEU A 140 88.75 11.09 3.39
C LEU A 140 90.24 10.99 3.72
N LYS A 141 90.59 10.45 4.90
CA LYS A 141 91.98 10.22 5.28
C LYS A 141 92.67 9.25 4.31
N GLU A 142 91.93 8.27 3.82
CA GLU A 142 92.44 7.24 2.90
C GLU A 142 92.59 7.74 1.47
N ILE A 143 91.65 8.55 0.99
CA ILE A 143 91.63 9.00 -0.42
C ILE A 143 92.40 10.30 -0.65
N CYS A 144 92.37 11.24 0.29
CA CYS A 144 92.89 12.59 0.07
C CYS A 144 94.23 12.87 0.76
N ASN A 145 94.76 11.93 1.57
CA ASN A 145 95.98 12.09 2.38
C ASN A 145 96.05 13.41 3.20
N LYS A 146 94.88 14.02 3.50
CA LYS A 146 94.73 15.31 4.20
C LYS A 146 93.91 15.10 5.49
N PRO A 147 94.54 15.04 6.68
CA PRO A 147 93.89 14.62 7.92
C PRO A 147 92.92 15.65 8.55
N THR A 148 92.79 16.85 7.99
CA THR A 148 91.98 17.95 8.56
C THR A 148 90.66 18.22 7.83
N SER A 149 90.40 17.56 6.70
CA SER A 149 89.15 17.71 5.94
C SER A 149 87.98 17.01 6.65
N ARG A 150 86.89 17.75 6.90
CA ARG A 150 85.66 17.24 7.52
C ARG A 150 84.47 17.43 6.59
N VAL A 151 83.83 16.33 6.22
CA VAL A 151 82.51 16.34 5.58
C VAL A 151 81.47 16.01 6.66
N SER A 152 80.32 16.70 6.60
CA SER A 152 79.22 16.40 7.50
C SER A 152 78.69 15.00 7.18
N GLY A 153 78.80 14.08 8.13
CA GLY A 153 78.24 12.74 7.98
C GLY A 153 76.73 12.75 7.79
N THR A 154 76.04 13.76 8.32
CA THR A 154 74.60 13.98 8.08
C THR A 154 74.32 14.22 6.60
N ILE A 155 75.11 15.09 5.96
CA ILE A 155 74.97 15.42 4.54
C ILE A 155 75.42 14.25 3.67
N LEU A 156 76.53 13.58 4.01
CA LEU A 156 77.03 12.46 3.20
C LEU A 156 76.03 11.28 3.18
N PHE A 157 75.46 10.95 4.33
CA PHE A 157 74.45 9.91 4.45
C PHE A 157 73.02 10.41 4.15
N GLY A 158 72.83 11.69 3.79
CA GLY A 158 71.49 12.22 3.47
C GLY A 158 70.46 12.10 4.60
N PHE A 159 70.88 12.11 5.88
CA PHE A 159 69.94 11.98 7.01
C PHE A 159 69.05 13.21 7.21
N ASP A 160 69.45 14.34 6.64
CA ASP A 160 68.73 15.61 6.64
C ASP A 160 67.71 15.76 5.50
N ILE A 161 67.48 14.70 4.72
CA ILE A 161 66.39 14.68 3.73
C ILE A 161 65.08 14.37 4.46
N SER A 162 64.40 15.42 4.95
CA SER A 162 63.28 15.32 5.88
C SER A 162 62.07 14.57 5.34
N PHE A 163 61.71 14.72 4.06
CA PHE A 163 60.60 13.98 3.45
C PHE A 163 60.87 12.46 3.40
N MET A 164 62.13 12.01 3.36
CA MET A 164 62.46 10.58 3.48
C MET A 164 62.13 10.00 4.86
N GLN A 165 62.10 10.82 5.91
CA GLN A 165 61.60 10.39 7.21
C GLN A 165 60.09 10.11 7.13
N GLN A 166 59.34 11.00 6.50
CA GLN A 166 57.90 10.83 6.29
C GLN A 166 57.61 9.59 5.46
N PHE A 167 58.36 9.34 4.37
CA PHE A 167 58.21 8.09 3.59
C PHE A 167 58.49 6.83 4.42
N ARG A 168 59.51 6.83 5.29
CA ARG A 168 59.77 5.71 6.20
C ARG A 168 58.64 5.50 7.21
N GLU A 169 58.08 6.58 7.74
CA GLU A 169 56.98 6.52 8.70
C GLU A 169 55.68 6.09 8.00
N THR A 170 55.40 6.56 6.78
CA THR A 170 54.25 6.13 5.95
C THR A 170 54.38 4.67 5.52
N ILE A 171 55.55 4.22 5.07
CA ILE A 171 55.82 2.80 4.77
C ILE A 171 55.76 1.98 6.05
N ALA A 172 56.26 2.47 7.19
CA ALA A 172 56.08 1.81 8.48
C ALA A 172 54.60 1.75 8.89
N HIS A 173 53.77 2.75 8.56
CA HIS A 173 52.33 2.72 8.77
C HIS A 173 51.59 1.81 7.77
N GLN A 174 52.07 1.67 6.53
CA GLN A 174 51.54 0.72 5.52
C GLN A 174 51.99 -0.73 5.79
N LEU A 175 53.20 -0.94 6.31
CA LEU A 175 53.73 -2.22 6.81
C LEU A 175 53.29 -2.51 8.26
N GLN A 176 52.73 -1.53 8.96
CA GLN A 176 51.90 -1.68 10.18
C GLN A 176 50.42 -1.82 9.80
N GLN A 177 50.13 -2.65 8.79
CA GLN A 177 49.15 -3.69 9.07
C GLN A 177 49.67 -4.46 10.29
N PRO A 178 48.97 -4.44 11.43
CA PRO A 178 49.52 -5.00 12.63
C PRO A 178 49.76 -6.51 12.42
N ILE A 179 51.02 -6.94 12.53
CA ILE A 179 51.30 -8.21 13.19
C ILE A 179 50.86 -7.96 14.62
N ILE A 180 49.58 -8.25 14.83
CA ILE A 180 49.03 -8.30 16.15
C ILE A 180 49.83 -9.37 16.89
N PRO A 181 50.43 -9.10 18.07
CA PRO A 181 50.79 -10.20 18.96
C PRO A 181 49.51 -11.03 19.09
N ALA A 182 49.58 -12.34 18.88
CA ALA A 182 48.45 -13.25 18.64
C ALA A 182 47.24 -13.14 19.61
N ALA A 183 47.32 -12.31 20.65
CA ALA A 183 46.27 -11.91 21.57
C ALA A 183 45.22 -10.91 21.02
N ASN A 184 45.52 -10.00 20.07
CA ASN A 184 44.58 -8.91 19.69
C ASN A 184 44.01 -8.99 18.26
N ARG A 185 44.29 -10.07 17.49
CA ARG A 185 43.67 -10.26 16.18
C ARG A 185 42.20 -10.45 16.46
N LYS A 186 41.40 -9.48 16.04
CA LYS A 186 39.95 -9.63 15.90
C LYS A 186 39.76 -10.98 15.19
N ARG A 187 39.39 -12.02 15.94
CA ARG A 187 39.19 -13.37 15.41
C ARG A 187 38.28 -13.30 14.18
N SER A 188 38.47 -14.21 13.23
CA SER A 188 37.56 -14.30 12.08
C SER A 188 36.13 -14.40 12.61
N TYR A 189 35.17 -13.82 11.90
CA TYR A 189 33.77 -13.91 12.30
C TYR A 189 33.32 -15.38 12.45
N THR A 190 33.86 -16.25 11.59
CA THR A 190 33.68 -17.71 11.62
C THR A 190 34.30 -18.39 12.86
N ASP A 191 35.36 -17.83 13.42
CA ASP A 191 36.11 -18.38 14.57
C ASP A 191 35.50 -17.96 15.93
N LEU A 192 34.46 -17.12 15.91
CA LEU A 192 33.73 -16.72 17.11
C LEU A 192 32.74 -17.82 17.48
N THR A 193 32.88 -18.40 18.68
CA THR A 193 32.05 -19.53 19.12
C THR A 193 30.75 -19.10 19.81
N SER A 194 30.74 -17.92 20.45
CA SER A 194 29.54 -17.42 21.15
C SER A 194 28.74 -16.41 20.33
N ARG A 195 27.42 -16.51 20.43
CA ARG A 195 26.49 -15.57 19.78
C ARG A 195 26.68 -14.13 20.25
N SER A 196 27.02 -13.93 21.53
CA SER A 196 27.32 -12.60 22.09
C SER A 196 28.55 -11.95 21.45
N GLN A 197 29.63 -12.70 21.22
CA GLN A 197 30.83 -12.18 20.55
C GLN A 197 30.56 -11.82 19.08
N LYS A 198 29.79 -12.65 18.37
CA LYS A 198 29.34 -12.37 16.99
C LYS A 198 28.49 -11.09 16.93
N ASN A 199 27.49 -10.98 17.81
CA ASN A 199 26.63 -9.79 17.91
C ASN A 199 27.42 -8.52 18.24
N LYS A 200 28.40 -8.60 19.15
CA LYS A 200 29.27 -7.47 19.48
C LYS A 200 30.11 -7.02 18.27
N ARG A 201 30.60 -7.97 17.46
CA ARG A 201 31.33 -7.65 16.24
C ARG A 201 30.44 -6.97 15.20
N ILE A 202 29.25 -7.50 14.98
CA ILE A 202 28.21 -6.93 14.10
C ILE A 202 27.86 -5.49 14.54
N SER A 203 27.63 -5.27 15.84
CA SER A 203 27.30 -3.95 16.38
C SER A 203 28.42 -2.92 16.17
N MET A 204 29.69 -3.32 16.33
CA MET A 204 30.83 -2.44 16.04
C MET A 204 30.86 -2.03 14.56
N VAL A 205 30.69 -2.98 13.64
CA VAL A 205 30.63 -2.70 12.20
C VAL A 205 29.49 -1.73 11.89
N GLY A 206 28.32 -1.92 12.51
CA GLY A 206 27.22 -0.97 12.36
C GLY A 206 27.61 0.46 12.75
N LYS A 207 28.19 0.66 13.94
CA LYS A 207 28.62 1.98 14.41
C LYS A 207 29.63 2.66 13.48
N ASP A 208 30.57 1.89 12.95
CA ASP A 208 31.57 2.39 12.00
C ASP A 208 30.90 2.83 10.69
N ILE A 209 29.95 2.04 10.17
CA ILE A 209 29.18 2.41 8.97
C ILE A 209 28.38 3.68 9.19
N ALA A 210 27.63 3.79 10.29
CA ALA A 210 26.82 4.98 10.59
C ALA A 210 27.69 6.26 10.60
N THR A 211 28.87 6.19 11.22
CA THR A 211 29.80 7.32 11.29
C THR A 211 30.32 7.72 9.91
N GLN A 212 30.72 6.74 9.09
CA GLN A 212 31.18 7.00 7.73
C GLN A 212 30.08 7.56 6.84
N THR A 213 28.85 7.04 6.94
CA THR A 213 27.75 7.53 6.11
C THR A 213 27.36 8.96 6.43
N LEU A 214 27.36 9.39 7.70
CA LEU A 214 27.14 10.81 8.02
C LEU A 214 28.17 11.72 7.31
N THR A 215 29.41 11.26 7.22
CA THR A 215 30.47 11.97 6.49
C THR A 215 30.19 12.00 4.98
N ILE A 216 29.78 10.86 4.40
CA ILE A 216 29.44 10.76 2.97
C ILE A 216 28.24 11.65 2.62
N LEU A 217 27.17 11.62 3.42
CA LEU A 217 25.97 12.43 3.21
C LEU A 217 26.30 13.93 3.22
N LYS A 218 27.13 14.36 4.18
CA LYS A 218 27.62 15.74 4.26
C LYS A 218 28.43 16.14 3.03
N ASN A 219 29.38 15.31 2.61
CA ASN A 219 30.21 15.59 1.42
C ASN A 219 29.40 15.66 0.12
N ASN A 220 28.28 14.95 0.05
CA ASN A 220 27.38 14.94 -1.12
C ASN A 220 26.22 15.95 -1.01
N LYS A 221 26.28 16.90 -0.07
CA LYS A 221 25.28 17.98 0.11
C LYS A 221 23.85 17.48 0.35
N PHE A 222 23.69 16.35 1.05
CA PHE A 222 22.39 15.96 1.62
C PHE A 222 22.10 16.77 2.89
N THR A 223 22.15 18.09 2.76
CA THR A 223 22.00 19.06 3.86
C THR A 223 20.93 20.11 3.51
N SER A 224 20.20 20.58 4.50
CA SER A 224 19.23 21.68 4.38
C SER A 224 19.95 23.01 4.08
N PRO A 225 19.20 24.09 3.78
CA PRO A 225 19.76 25.44 3.72
C PRO A 225 20.41 25.90 5.04
N SER A 226 20.05 25.29 6.17
CA SER A 226 20.66 25.50 7.50
C SER A 226 21.85 24.59 7.80
N GLU A 227 22.38 23.87 6.80
CA GLU A 227 23.49 22.90 6.90
C GLU A 227 23.21 21.64 7.76
N GLU A 228 21.95 21.37 8.10
CA GLU A 228 21.57 20.14 8.82
C GLU A 228 21.43 18.97 7.84
N ILE A 229 21.91 17.78 8.19
CA ILE A 229 21.78 16.59 7.33
C ILE A 229 20.30 16.18 7.25
N ILE A 230 19.73 16.15 6.04
CA ILE A 230 18.31 15.84 5.80
C ILE A 230 18.04 14.36 5.47
N ALA A 231 19.09 13.53 5.41
CA ALA A 231 19.01 12.12 5.08
C ALA A 231 19.51 11.26 6.26
N THR A 232 18.82 10.15 6.52
CA THR A 232 19.18 9.19 7.57
C THR A 232 19.37 7.79 6.98
N ILE A 233 20.19 6.96 7.64
CA ILE A 233 20.16 5.52 7.40
C ILE A 233 19.18 4.93 8.40
N GLU A 234 18.14 4.24 7.92
CA GLU A 234 17.18 3.53 8.77
C GLU A 234 17.69 2.13 9.14
N SER A 235 18.07 1.31 8.15
CA SER A 235 18.66 0.00 8.38
C SER A 235 19.66 -0.42 7.31
N ILE A 236 20.56 -1.34 7.67
CA ILE A 236 21.49 -2.02 6.76
C ILE A 236 21.31 -3.52 6.90
N ILE A 237 21.13 -4.20 5.78
CA ILE A 237 20.97 -5.65 5.73
C ILE A 237 22.29 -6.27 5.26
N LEU A 238 22.88 -7.11 6.12
CA LEU A 238 24.09 -7.87 5.83
C LEU A 238 23.73 -9.34 5.66
N LYS A 239 24.28 -10.00 4.65
CA LYS A 239 24.24 -11.46 4.52
C LYS A 239 25.57 -12.04 4.98
N ILE A 240 25.59 -12.74 6.11
CA ILE A 240 26.79 -13.30 6.74
C ILE A 240 26.61 -14.82 6.86
N ASP A 241 27.44 -15.60 6.16
CA ASP A 241 27.38 -17.08 6.14
C ASP A 241 25.99 -17.67 5.85
N GLY A 242 25.19 -16.98 5.03
CA GLY A 242 23.83 -17.38 4.69
C GLY A 242 22.75 -16.85 5.64
N GLU A 243 23.11 -16.32 6.81
CA GLU A 243 22.21 -15.62 7.72
C GLU A 243 22.03 -14.16 7.29
N ILE A 244 20.80 -13.64 7.40
CA ILE A 244 20.49 -12.24 7.18
C ILE A 244 20.52 -11.53 8.53
N VAL A 245 21.36 -10.50 8.64
CA VAL A 245 21.55 -9.67 9.82
C VAL A 245 21.15 -8.24 9.48
N GLU A 246 20.11 -7.74 10.12
CA GLU A 246 19.65 -6.36 9.97
C GLU A 246 20.17 -5.48 11.11
N LEU A 247 20.81 -4.38 10.75
CA LEU A 247 21.33 -3.36 11.65
C LEU A 247 20.42 -2.14 11.60
N HIS A 248 19.72 -1.85 12.69
CA HIS A 248 18.90 -0.64 12.81
C HIS A 248 19.72 0.49 13.44
N PHE A 249 19.67 1.67 12.82
CA PHE A 249 20.33 2.88 13.29
C PHE A 249 19.24 3.81 13.81
N ASN A 250 19.15 3.94 15.14
CA ASN A 250 18.05 4.62 15.85
C ASN A 250 17.42 5.77 15.05
N SER A 251 16.18 5.56 14.63
CA SER A 251 15.22 6.64 14.42
C SER A 251 14.79 7.13 15.81
N GLY A 252 15.46 8.18 16.29
CA GLY A 252 14.85 9.03 17.31
C GLY A 252 13.60 9.64 16.70
N ASP A 253 12.45 9.28 17.27
CA ASP A 253 11.10 9.76 16.95
C ASP A 253 10.76 9.99 15.46
N THR A 254 10.04 9.03 14.90
CA THR A 254 8.66 9.33 14.47
C THR A 254 7.77 8.18 14.91
N THR A 255 7.31 8.22 16.17
CA THR A 255 6.19 7.38 16.61
C THR A 255 5.00 7.49 15.65
N ALA A 256 4.78 8.67 15.05
CA ALA A 256 3.79 8.91 14.00
C ALA A 256 4.01 8.10 12.70
N ASP A 257 5.21 8.13 12.10
CA ASP A 257 5.48 7.40 10.84
C ASP A 257 5.43 5.88 11.04
N ASN A 258 5.95 5.39 12.18
CA ASN A 258 5.83 3.98 12.55
C ASN A 258 4.37 3.57 12.75
N ILE A 259 3.55 4.44 13.36
CA ILE A 259 2.12 4.21 13.51
C ILE A 259 1.42 4.19 12.15
N GLN A 260 1.70 5.15 11.27
CA GLN A 260 1.09 5.22 9.94
C GLN A 260 1.48 4.00 9.08
N HIS A 261 2.73 3.54 9.22
CA HIS A 261 3.21 2.34 8.55
C HIS A 261 2.50 1.08 9.06
N LEU A 262 2.35 0.94 10.39
CA LEU A 262 1.56 -0.13 11.00
C LEU A 262 0.09 -0.06 10.55
N ASP A 263 -0.53 1.12 10.57
CA ASP A 263 -1.92 1.33 10.14
C ASP A 263 -2.12 0.88 8.69
N SER A 264 -1.16 1.17 7.81
CA SER A 264 -1.20 0.76 6.41
C SER A 264 -1.06 -0.74 6.23
N ILE A 265 -0.23 -1.40 7.05
CA ILE A 265 -0.15 -2.87 7.04
C ILE A 265 -1.45 -3.49 7.55
N VAL A 266 -2.03 -2.96 8.65
CA VAL A 266 -3.31 -3.44 9.16
C VAL A 266 -4.41 -3.24 8.10
N ARG A 267 -4.45 -2.07 7.45
CA ARG A 267 -5.34 -1.76 6.34
C ARG A 267 -5.19 -2.76 5.20
N ALA A 268 -3.96 -3.01 4.76
CA ALA A 268 -3.67 -3.99 3.71
C ALA A 268 -4.15 -5.38 4.12
N CYS A 269 -3.92 -5.82 5.35
CA CYS A 269 -4.41 -7.10 5.86
C CYS A 269 -5.95 -7.18 5.86
N ASP A 270 -6.64 -6.12 6.28
CA ASP A 270 -8.11 -6.07 6.27
C ASP A 270 -8.66 -6.07 4.82
N GLU A 271 -8.13 -5.25 3.92
CA GLU A 271 -8.62 -5.13 2.53
C GLU A 271 -8.31 -6.38 1.68
N THR A 272 -7.17 -7.05 1.94
CA THR A 272 -6.77 -8.28 1.23
C THR A 272 -7.15 -9.57 1.96
N LEU A 273 -7.79 -9.45 3.13
CA LEU A 273 -8.28 -10.57 3.94
C LEU A 273 -7.17 -11.53 4.38
N ILE A 274 -5.98 -11.00 4.67
CA ILE A 274 -4.89 -11.80 5.22
C ILE A 274 -5.23 -12.13 6.67
N SER A 275 -5.39 -13.42 6.96
CA SER A 275 -5.61 -13.88 8.33
C SER A 275 -4.36 -13.65 9.19
N ARG A 276 -4.55 -13.58 10.51
CA ARG A 276 -3.46 -13.50 11.49
C ARG A 276 -2.39 -14.58 11.25
N ASP A 277 -2.83 -15.82 11.04
CA ASP A 277 -1.95 -16.94 10.74
C ASP A 277 -1.28 -16.83 9.37
N GLY A 278 -2.02 -16.36 8.36
CA GLY A 278 -1.49 -16.08 7.03
C GLY A 278 -0.37 -15.05 7.09
N TYR A 279 -0.58 -13.93 7.79
CA TYR A 279 0.43 -12.90 8.00
C TYR A 279 1.61 -13.44 8.82
N ARG A 280 1.36 -14.23 9.87
CA ARG A 280 2.41 -14.86 10.68
C ARG A 280 3.34 -15.72 9.83
N ARG A 281 2.80 -16.54 8.92
CA ARG A 281 3.59 -17.36 7.98
C ARG A 281 4.34 -16.48 6.98
N LEU A 282 3.70 -15.43 6.46
CA LEU A 282 4.34 -14.48 5.55
C LEU A 282 5.54 -13.77 6.21
N ALA A 283 5.38 -13.31 7.45
CA ALA A 283 6.42 -12.68 8.24
C ALA A 283 7.52 -13.66 8.71
N GLN A 284 7.26 -14.97 8.67
CA GLN A 284 8.31 -15.99 8.85
C GLN A 284 9.12 -16.20 7.56
N ALA A 285 8.47 -16.13 6.39
CA ALA A 285 9.12 -16.29 5.09
C ALA A 285 9.89 -15.05 4.64
N VAL A 286 9.46 -13.85 5.07
CA VAL A 286 10.08 -12.57 4.72
C VAL A 286 10.62 -11.90 6.00
N PRO A 287 11.93 -11.97 6.27
CA PRO A 287 12.53 -11.54 7.55
C PRO A 287 12.27 -10.08 7.93
N ASN A 288 12.10 -9.20 6.94
CA ASN A 288 11.97 -7.76 7.13
C ASN A 288 10.52 -7.31 7.39
N LEU A 289 9.55 -8.23 7.38
CA LEU A 289 8.18 -7.87 7.73
C LEU A 289 8.05 -7.70 9.24
N ILE A 290 7.24 -6.71 9.62
CA ILE A 290 6.86 -6.50 11.02
C ILE A 290 6.26 -7.79 11.58
N ARG A 291 6.63 -8.12 12.82
CA ARG A 291 6.13 -9.33 13.48
C ARG A 291 4.62 -9.22 13.70
N GLU A 292 3.92 -10.32 13.46
CA GLU A 292 2.46 -10.42 13.56
C GLU A 292 1.89 -9.83 14.86
N HIS A 293 2.51 -10.07 16.02
CA HIS A 293 2.02 -9.55 17.31
C HIS A 293 1.93 -8.02 17.36
N ALA A 294 2.81 -7.30 16.65
CA ALA A 294 2.78 -5.85 16.60
C ALA A 294 1.62 -5.36 15.71
N ILE A 295 1.34 -6.05 14.60
CA ILE A 295 0.19 -5.78 13.72
C ILE A 295 -1.11 -6.04 14.47
N GLU A 296 -1.22 -7.16 15.19
CA GLU A 296 -2.40 -7.50 15.97
C GLU A 296 -2.61 -6.54 17.15
N LYS A 297 -1.54 -6.13 17.84
CA LYS A 297 -1.61 -5.10 18.88
C LYS A 297 -2.18 -3.79 18.30
N ARG A 298 -1.68 -3.35 17.15
CA ARG A 298 -2.17 -2.12 16.51
C ARG A 298 -3.62 -2.26 16.04
N ARG A 299 -4.00 -3.39 15.44
CA ARG A 299 -5.38 -3.68 15.06
C ARG A 299 -6.36 -3.57 16.22
N ASN A 300 -5.98 -4.09 17.38
CA ASN A 300 -6.78 -3.99 18.61
C ASN A 300 -6.85 -2.56 19.14
N GLU A 301 -5.78 -1.78 19.02
CA GLU A 301 -5.78 -0.36 19.36
C GLU A 301 -6.72 0.46 18.47
N ILE A 302 -6.64 0.29 17.13
CA ILE A 302 -7.57 0.90 16.19
C ILE A 302 -9.02 0.53 16.54
N THR A 303 -9.26 -0.75 16.84
CA THR A 303 -10.59 -1.24 17.21
C THR A 303 -11.08 -0.57 18.51
N ARG A 304 -10.21 -0.32 19.48
CA ARG A 304 -10.54 0.38 20.73
C ARG A 304 -10.87 1.85 20.49
N ILE A 305 -10.08 2.54 19.65
CA ILE A 305 -10.33 3.92 19.23
C ILE A 305 -11.73 4.01 18.58
N MET A 306 -12.00 3.14 17.62
CA MET A 306 -13.29 3.15 16.93
C MET A 306 -14.46 2.70 17.81
N LYS A 307 -14.24 1.86 18.83
CA LYS A 307 -15.29 1.52 19.81
C LYS A 307 -15.71 2.74 20.63
N ALA A 308 -14.78 3.67 20.90
CA ALA A 308 -15.10 4.92 21.59
C ALA A 308 -15.83 5.91 20.67
N LEU A 309 -15.43 6.01 19.40
CA LEU A 309 -16.03 6.93 18.43
C LEU A 309 -17.40 6.47 17.91
N VAL A 310 -17.51 5.19 17.55
CA VAL A 310 -18.75 4.58 17.02
C VAL A 310 -19.03 3.29 17.79
N PRO A 311 -19.63 3.40 19.00
CA PRO A 311 -19.94 2.25 19.83
C PRO A 311 -20.90 1.29 19.14
N ILE A 312 -20.62 0.00 19.26
CA ILE A 312 -21.50 -1.07 18.79
C ILE A 312 -22.33 -1.54 19.98
N LYS A 313 -23.65 -1.40 19.89
CA LYS A 313 -24.61 -1.81 20.91
C LYS A 313 -25.27 -3.12 20.50
N THR A 314 -25.49 -4.04 21.42
CA THR A 314 -26.14 -5.34 21.18
C THR A 314 -27.62 -5.29 21.54
N PHE A 315 -28.40 -6.19 20.95
CA PHE A 315 -29.79 -6.44 21.30
C PHE A 315 -30.20 -7.85 20.88
N ASN A 316 -31.34 -8.30 21.39
CA ASN A 316 -31.96 -9.56 21.00
C ASN A 316 -33.23 -9.31 20.18
N ILE A 317 -33.39 -10.11 19.14
CA ILE A 317 -34.63 -10.29 18.40
C ILE A 317 -35.19 -11.63 18.83
N ASP A 318 -36.44 -11.65 19.27
CA ASP A 318 -37.13 -12.89 19.64
C ASP A 318 -37.08 -13.89 18.48
N SER A 319 -36.16 -14.85 18.59
CA SER A 319 -36.19 -16.04 17.75
C SER A 319 -37.30 -16.91 18.32
N SER A 320 -38.47 -16.89 17.69
CA SER A 320 -39.37 -18.04 17.76
C SER A 320 -38.53 -19.28 17.46
N THR A 321 -38.31 -20.11 18.48
CA THR A 321 -37.66 -21.43 18.52
C THR A 321 -37.10 -21.93 17.18
N PHE A 322 -35.77 -22.15 17.17
CA PHE A 322 -35.15 -23.04 16.20
C PHE A 322 -35.62 -24.47 16.50
N ASP A 323 -36.76 -24.89 15.95
CA ASP A 323 -37.09 -26.31 15.91
C ASP A 323 -36.10 -27.00 14.96
N GLY A 324 -35.23 -27.85 15.53
CA GLY A 324 -34.33 -28.70 14.76
C GLY A 324 -33.17 -29.26 15.57
N ASP A 325 -33.50 -30.28 16.36
CA ASP A 325 -32.70 -31.39 16.92
C ASP A 325 -31.37 -31.10 17.61
N ASP A 326 -31.31 -31.65 18.83
CA ASP A 326 -30.16 -31.80 19.70
C ASP A 326 -28.91 -32.28 18.96
N ASP A 327 -27.78 -31.61 19.23
CA ASP A 327 -26.53 -32.33 19.40
C ASP A 327 -25.64 -31.53 20.38
N GLU A 328 -25.60 -32.03 21.61
CA GLU A 328 -24.71 -31.58 22.67
C GLU A 328 -23.26 -31.84 22.25
N ASN A 329 -22.44 -30.79 22.18
CA ASN A 329 -21.01 -30.91 22.41
C ASN A 329 -20.40 -29.54 22.79
N GLN A 330 -20.73 -29.07 23.99
CA GLN A 330 -19.93 -28.06 24.67
C GLN A 330 -18.82 -28.76 25.47
N GLN A 331 -17.62 -28.84 24.89
CA GLN A 331 -16.41 -29.18 25.65
C GLN A 331 -15.71 -27.90 26.15
N ASN A 332 -15.73 -27.76 27.48
CA ASN A 332 -14.99 -26.82 28.32
C ASN A 332 -13.50 -26.79 28.01
N ILE A 333 -12.91 -25.61 27.72
CA ILE A 333 -11.50 -25.29 28.03
C ILE A 333 -11.34 -23.77 28.31
N ILE A 334 -11.06 -23.48 29.58
CA ILE A 334 -10.23 -22.44 30.23
C ILE A 334 -10.47 -20.94 29.92
N GLU A 335 -10.81 -20.28 31.03
CA GLU A 335 -10.99 -18.86 31.37
C GLU A 335 -10.12 -17.83 30.65
N THR A 336 -10.79 -16.83 30.09
CA THR A 336 -10.35 -15.43 30.14
C THR A 336 -11.61 -14.58 30.22
N GLU A 337 -11.73 -13.78 31.28
CA GLU A 337 -12.88 -12.95 31.64
C GLU A 337 -13.33 -12.04 30.49
N PHE A 338 -14.46 -12.38 29.89
CA PHE A 338 -15.34 -11.45 29.18
C PHE A 338 -16.76 -11.87 29.57
N ASP A 339 -17.55 -10.94 30.11
CA ASP A 339 -18.93 -11.18 30.55
C ASP A 339 -19.72 -11.95 29.47
N ASP A 340 -20.10 -13.18 29.79
CA ASP A 340 -20.88 -14.06 28.91
C ASP A 340 -22.36 -13.58 28.79
N ASP A 341 -22.72 -12.45 29.40
CA ASP A 341 -24.09 -11.88 29.44
C ASP A 341 -24.45 -10.95 28.25
N GLU A 342 -23.52 -10.64 27.33
CA GLU A 342 -23.71 -9.64 26.25
C GLU A 342 -23.91 -10.21 24.83
N VAL A 343 -24.21 -11.50 24.64
CA VAL A 343 -24.27 -12.10 23.29
C VAL A 343 -25.66 -11.95 22.66
N GLY A 344 -25.99 -10.72 22.24
CA GLY A 344 -27.18 -10.44 21.45
C GLY A 344 -27.13 -11.07 20.04
N ASN A 345 -28.26 -11.52 19.47
CA ASN A 345 -28.32 -11.95 18.07
C ASN A 345 -28.42 -10.79 17.06
N GLY A 346 -28.44 -9.55 17.55
CA GLY A 346 -28.41 -8.31 16.76
C GLY A 346 -27.45 -7.28 17.35
N ALA A 347 -26.93 -6.41 16.49
CA ALA A 347 -26.07 -5.29 16.86
C ALA A 347 -26.36 -4.07 15.99
N TYR A 348 -26.16 -2.87 16.54
CA TYR A 348 -26.36 -1.61 15.84
C TYR A 348 -25.35 -0.54 16.25
N ARG A 349 -25.21 0.48 15.41
CA ARG A 349 -24.38 1.68 15.61
C ARG A 349 -25.27 2.92 15.53
N SER A 350 -24.92 3.97 16.27
CA SER A 350 -25.63 5.25 16.21
C SER A 350 -25.47 5.91 14.83
N ILE A 351 -26.56 6.44 14.28
CA ILE A 351 -26.54 7.28 13.07
C ILE A 351 -25.77 8.57 13.36
N LEU A 352 -26.00 9.19 14.52
CA LEU A 352 -25.31 10.41 14.92
C LEU A 352 -23.80 10.21 15.03
N SER A 353 -23.34 9.15 15.71
CA SER A 353 -21.90 8.85 15.80
C SER A 353 -21.27 8.56 14.43
N LEU A 354 -22.03 8.00 13.49
CA LEU A 354 -21.53 7.82 12.11
C LEU A 354 -21.47 9.16 11.37
N LEU A 355 -22.42 10.08 11.58
CA LEU A 355 -22.36 11.43 11.00
C LEU A 355 -21.18 12.24 11.56
N ASP A 356 -20.83 12.07 12.85
CA ASP A 356 -19.63 12.67 13.47
C ASP A 356 -18.34 12.28 12.75
N ILE A 357 -18.33 11.12 12.10
CA ILE A 357 -17.20 10.64 11.31
C ILE A 357 -17.32 11.04 9.84
N VAL A 358 -18.47 10.78 9.22
CA VAL A 358 -18.64 10.90 7.76
C VAL A 358 -18.69 12.37 7.33
N VAL A 359 -19.36 13.25 8.09
CA VAL A 359 -19.51 14.67 7.70
C VAL A 359 -18.14 15.37 7.60
N PRO A 360 -17.23 15.27 8.59
CA PRO A 360 -15.89 15.85 8.45
C PRO A 360 -15.10 15.34 7.24
N ILE A 361 -15.21 14.05 6.90
CA ILE A 361 -14.55 13.46 5.72
C ILE A 361 -15.06 14.12 4.43
N LEU A 362 -16.38 14.32 4.33
CA LEU A 362 -17.02 14.93 3.16
C LEU A 362 -16.75 16.45 3.02
N ILE A 363 -16.33 17.12 4.09
CA ILE A 363 -15.94 18.54 4.09
C ILE A 363 -14.45 18.71 3.76
N LYS A 364 -13.58 17.82 4.27
CA LYS A 364 -12.12 17.94 4.16
C LYS A 364 -11.52 17.36 2.87
N SER A 365 -12.30 16.63 2.08
CA SER A 365 -11.81 16.04 0.83
C SER A 365 -11.25 17.09 -0.13
N GLU A 366 -10.24 16.73 -0.96
CA GLU A 366 -9.60 17.64 -1.95
C GLU A 366 -10.62 18.39 -2.83
N SER A 367 -11.75 17.73 -3.09
CA SER A 367 -12.97 18.36 -3.61
C SER A 367 -14.09 18.15 -2.59
N PRO A 368 -14.42 19.17 -1.76
CA PRO A 368 -15.45 19.05 -0.74
C PRO A 368 -16.80 18.68 -1.34
N ILE A 369 -17.40 17.61 -0.85
CA ILE A 369 -18.74 17.15 -1.24
C ILE A 369 -19.81 17.96 -0.50
N LEU A 370 -19.54 18.32 0.75
CA LEU A 370 -20.40 19.14 1.58
C LEU A 370 -19.76 20.50 1.87
N LYS A 371 -20.56 21.57 1.77
CA LYS A 371 -20.21 22.94 2.14
C LYS A 371 -21.14 23.41 3.25
N VAL A 372 -20.64 24.29 4.12
CA VAL A 372 -21.46 24.87 5.20
C VAL A 372 -22.72 25.53 4.61
N GLY A 373 -23.88 25.14 5.12
CA GLY A 373 -25.19 25.56 4.61
C GLY A 373 -25.86 24.54 3.66
N ASP A 374 -25.13 23.53 3.18
CA ASP A 374 -25.73 22.44 2.42
C ASP A 374 -26.66 21.59 3.31
N LYS A 375 -27.70 21.05 2.68
CA LYS A 375 -28.56 20.03 3.28
C LYS A 375 -27.95 18.64 3.07
N ILE A 376 -27.84 17.86 4.15
CA ILE A 376 -27.39 16.47 4.10
C ILE A 376 -28.60 15.56 3.82
N ASN A 377 -28.54 14.85 2.70
CA ASN A 377 -29.59 13.92 2.29
C ASN A 377 -29.18 12.50 2.67
N ILE A 378 -29.89 11.87 3.61
CA ILE A 378 -29.57 10.52 4.11
C ILE A 378 -30.59 9.52 3.57
N LYS A 379 -30.12 8.47 2.89
CA LYS A 379 -30.95 7.34 2.48
C LYS A 379 -30.80 6.19 3.45
N LEU A 380 -31.88 5.76 4.08
CA LEU A 380 -31.99 4.49 4.78
C LEU A 380 -32.44 3.39 3.83
N SER A 381 -31.97 2.17 4.08
CA SER A 381 -32.34 1.01 3.28
C SER A 381 -32.02 -0.27 4.03
N GLY A 382 -32.58 -1.40 3.60
CA GLY A 382 -32.25 -2.69 4.16
C GLY A 382 -32.46 -3.83 3.20
N ASP A 383 -31.87 -4.97 3.54
CA ASP A 383 -31.91 -6.20 2.75
C ASP A 383 -31.84 -7.43 3.65
N GLY A 384 -32.59 -8.47 3.29
CA GLY A 384 -32.65 -9.75 3.98
C GLY A 384 -32.06 -10.86 3.10
N ARG A 385 -31.14 -11.65 3.64
CA ARG A 385 -30.46 -12.71 2.89
C ARG A 385 -30.33 -14.00 3.69
N ASN A 386 -30.54 -15.13 3.00
CA ASN A 386 -30.24 -16.43 3.57
C ASN A 386 -28.72 -16.63 3.61
N VAL A 387 -28.24 -17.10 4.77
CA VAL A 387 -26.85 -17.47 5.02
C VAL A 387 -26.79 -18.97 5.28
N GLY A 388 -26.14 -19.70 4.38
CA GLY A 388 -26.19 -21.16 4.39
C GLY A 388 -27.62 -21.68 4.22
N ARG A 389 -27.92 -22.83 4.84
CA ARG A 389 -29.23 -23.50 4.70
C ARG A 389 -30.27 -23.08 5.73
N LYS A 390 -29.86 -22.64 6.92
CA LYS A 390 -30.76 -22.47 8.08
C LYS A 390 -30.79 -21.06 8.68
N GLN A 391 -29.82 -20.20 8.38
CA GLN A 391 -29.73 -18.88 9.01
C GLN A 391 -30.16 -17.77 8.05
N LYS A 392 -30.76 -16.72 8.60
CA LYS A 392 -31.13 -15.51 7.87
C LYS A 392 -30.40 -14.34 8.50
N HIS A 393 -29.83 -13.50 7.64
CA HIS A 393 -29.13 -12.29 8.01
C HIS A 393 -29.91 -11.11 7.45
N VAL A 394 -30.16 -10.09 8.27
CA VAL A 394 -30.82 -8.86 7.85
C VAL A 394 -29.92 -7.69 8.18
N MET A 395 -29.79 -6.79 7.21
CA MET A 395 -28.98 -5.60 7.30
C MET A 395 -29.84 -4.36 7.06
N LEU A 396 -29.60 -3.33 7.87
CA LEU A 396 -30.07 -1.96 7.63
C LEU A 396 -28.83 -1.08 7.41
N THR A 397 -28.86 -0.24 6.39
CA THR A 397 -27.77 0.68 6.02
C THR A 397 -28.25 2.12 5.93
N MET A 398 -27.30 3.04 5.99
CA MET A 398 -27.47 4.42 5.57
C MET A 398 -26.41 4.82 4.53
N CYS A 399 -26.70 5.79 3.68
CA CYS A 399 -25.69 6.46 2.85
C CYS A 399 -26.01 7.96 2.68
N ILE A 400 -24.99 8.75 2.35
CA ILE A 400 -25.15 10.19 2.09
C ILE A 400 -25.35 10.42 0.60
N LEU A 401 -26.55 10.80 0.19
CA LEU A 401 -26.91 10.98 -1.23
C LEU A 401 -26.15 12.12 -1.91
N ASN A 402 -25.61 13.07 -1.14
CA ASN A 402 -24.76 14.15 -1.65
C ASN A 402 -23.50 13.62 -2.37
N GLU A 403 -23.06 12.39 -2.10
CA GLU A 403 -21.92 11.76 -2.77
C GLU A 403 -22.23 11.29 -4.21
N GLY A 404 -23.47 11.46 -4.68
CA GLY A 404 -23.87 11.20 -6.07
C GLY A 404 -23.65 9.75 -6.51
N GLU A 405 -22.86 9.52 -7.56
CA GLU A 405 -22.62 8.15 -8.06
C GLU A 405 -21.86 7.25 -7.07
N ALA A 406 -21.15 7.81 -6.08
CA ALA A 406 -20.39 7.03 -5.11
C ALA A 406 -21.30 6.13 -4.25
N VAL A 407 -22.57 6.52 -4.04
CA VAL A 407 -23.55 5.73 -3.27
C VAL A 407 -23.88 4.36 -3.91
N LEU A 408 -23.54 4.18 -5.19
CA LEU A 408 -23.66 2.92 -5.93
C LEU A 408 -22.52 1.94 -5.64
N ASN A 409 -21.52 2.36 -4.86
CA ASN A 409 -20.46 1.51 -4.34
C ASN A 409 -20.80 1.02 -2.92
N PRO A 410 -20.69 -0.29 -2.64
CA PRO A 410 -20.87 -0.86 -1.30
C PRO A 410 -20.13 -0.18 -0.15
N SER A 411 -18.98 0.46 -0.40
CA SER A 411 -18.20 1.14 0.64
C SER A 411 -18.88 2.39 1.20
N HIS A 412 -19.80 3.00 0.46
CA HIS A 412 -20.57 4.19 0.87
C HIS A 412 -21.94 3.82 1.47
N GLN A 413 -22.24 2.53 1.58
CA GLN A 413 -23.40 2.02 2.31
C GLN A 413 -22.94 1.66 3.72
N TYR A 414 -23.18 2.51 4.71
CA TYR A 414 -22.75 2.29 6.08
C TYR A 414 -23.76 1.41 6.82
N SER A 415 -23.35 0.24 7.32
CA SER A 415 -24.26 -0.64 8.08
C SER A 415 -24.64 0.04 9.39
N ILE A 416 -25.92 0.21 9.68
CA ILE A 416 -26.37 0.79 10.96
C ILE A 416 -26.93 -0.28 11.88
N CYS A 417 -27.48 -1.37 11.33
CA CYS A 417 -27.95 -2.53 12.10
C CYS A 417 -27.70 -3.82 11.34
N LEU A 418 -27.29 -4.87 12.06
CA LEU A 418 -27.14 -6.24 11.56
C LEU A 418 -27.76 -7.20 12.58
N TYR A 419 -28.55 -8.16 12.12
CA TYR A 419 -29.08 -9.21 12.99
C TYR A 419 -29.26 -10.55 12.29
N ILE A 420 -29.18 -11.61 13.09
CA ILE A 420 -29.50 -12.97 12.66
C ILE A 420 -30.96 -13.24 13.01
N GLY A 421 -31.81 -13.35 11.98
CA GLY A 421 -33.24 -13.51 12.18
C GLY A 421 -34.04 -13.35 10.88
N LYS A 422 -35.35 -13.54 10.97
CA LYS A 422 -36.24 -13.38 9.83
C LYS A 422 -36.48 -11.90 9.56
N GLU A 423 -36.37 -11.51 8.29
CA GLU A 423 -36.91 -10.26 7.75
C GLU A 423 -38.44 -10.32 7.87
N ALA A 424 -38.95 -9.80 8.99
CA ALA A 424 -40.34 -9.82 9.40
C ALA A 424 -40.67 -8.52 10.14
N TYR A 425 -41.95 -8.14 10.15
CA TYR A 425 -42.41 -6.88 10.73
C TYR A 425 -41.99 -6.72 12.19
N ASN A 426 -42.21 -7.73 13.04
CA ASN A 426 -41.89 -7.66 14.46
C ASN A 426 -40.38 -7.44 14.69
N SER A 427 -39.53 -8.19 13.98
CA SER A 427 -38.07 -8.01 14.02
C SER A 427 -37.67 -6.58 13.63
N LEU A 428 -38.24 -6.07 12.54
CA LEU A 428 -37.96 -4.72 12.05
C LEU A 428 -38.53 -3.63 12.96
N SER A 429 -39.63 -3.90 13.67
CA SER A 429 -40.20 -2.99 14.67
C SER A 429 -39.25 -2.82 15.85
N THR A 430 -38.67 -3.91 16.37
CA THR A 430 -37.62 -3.87 17.39
C THR A 430 -36.40 -3.07 16.92
N VAL A 431 -35.99 -3.23 15.66
CA VAL A 431 -34.88 -2.49 15.06
C VAL A 431 -35.20 -1.00 14.92
N SER A 432 -36.37 -0.67 14.37
CA SER A 432 -36.83 0.71 14.18
C SER A 432 -36.85 1.48 15.50
N ALA A 433 -37.34 0.85 16.58
CA ALA A 433 -37.36 1.45 17.91
C ALA A 433 -35.97 1.84 18.44
N LYS A 434 -34.88 1.22 17.95
CA LYS A 434 -33.50 1.61 18.33
C LYS A 434 -33.07 2.94 17.73
N PHE A 435 -33.70 3.37 16.63
CA PHE A 435 -33.34 4.57 15.89
C PHE A 435 -34.36 5.71 16.03
N SER A 436 -35.57 5.46 16.55
CA SER A 436 -36.64 6.47 16.61
C SER A 436 -36.20 7.78 17.26
N HIS A 437 -35.47 7.72 18.39
CA HIS A 437 -35.01 8.95 19.05
C HIS A 437 -34.00 9.74 18.21
N GLU A 438 -33.03 9.06 17.58
CA GLU A 438 -32.03 9.72 16.73
C GLU A 438 -32.66 10.28 15.45
N LEU A 439 -33.60 9.55 14.84
CA LEU A 439 -34.32 10.01 13.65
C LEU A 439 -35.23 11.20 13.95
N GLU A 440 -35.85 11.25 15.14
CA GLU A 440 -36.63 12.41 15.57
C GLU A 440 -35.74 13.63 15.76
N GLN A 441 -34.59 13.48 16.44
CA GLN A 441 -33.61 14.57 16.60
C GLN A 441 -33.12 15.10 15.25
N LEU A 442 -32.88 14.21 14.28
CA LEU A 442 -32.39 14.60 12.96
C LEU A 442 -33.39 15.47 12.17
N LYS A 443 -34.68 15.52 12.54
CA LYS A 443 -35.64 16.45 11.91
C LYS A 443 -35.28 17.91 12.14
N ASP A 444 -34.69 18.23 13.29
CA ASP A 444 -34.24 19.58 13.64
C ASP A 444 -32.84 19.89 13.06
N GLY A 445 -32.25 18.93 12.34
CA GLY A 445 -30.91 19.02 11.78
C GLY A 445 -29.86 18.29 12.62
N TYR A 446 -28.73 18.00 11.98
CA TYR A 446 -27.58 17.37 12.62
C TYR A 446 -26.63 18.45 13.18
N ARG A 447 -26.38 18.41 14.49
CA ARG A 447 -25.43 19.31 15.14
C ARG A 447 -24.04 18.67 15.18
N ALA A 448 -23.13 19.20 14.37
CA ALA A 448 -21.74 18.75 14.33
C ALA A 448 -20.97 19.20 15.60
N SER A 449 -19.84 18.54 15.84
CA SER A 449 -18.95 18.82 16.98
C SER A 449 -18.40 20.25 17.03
N ASP A 450 -18.33 20.94 15.89
CA ASP A 450 -17.90 22.35 15.80
C ASP A 450 -19.03 23.37 16.08
N GLY A 451 -20.24 22.88 16.39
CA GLY A 451 -21.42 23.68 16.62
C GLY A 451 -22.25 23.99 15.37
N THR A 452 -21.79 23.61 14.17
CA THR A 452 -22.53 23.80 12.92
C THR A 452 -23.79 22.93 12.90
N ILE A 453 -24.93 23.52 12.55
CA ILE A 453 -26.19 22.79 12.38
C ILE A 453 -26.42 22.56 10.89
N TRP A 454 -26.44 21.28 10.50
CA TRP A 454 -26.67 20.83 9.13
C TRP A 454 -28.13 20.44 8.95
N PRO A 455 -28.88 21.07 8.02
CA PRO A 455 -30.23 20.61 7.67
C PRO A 455 -30.18 19.18 7.15
N ILE A 456 -31.12 18.34 7.57
CA ILE A 456 -31.20 16.92 7.17
C ILE A 456 -32.47 16.69 6.37
N GLU A 457 -32.38 15.83 5.35
CA GLU A 457 -33.55 15.24 4.72
C GLU A 457 -33.38 13.73 4.60
N LEU A 458 -34.35 13.01 5.17
CA LEU A 458 -34.34 11.55 5.22
C LEU A 458 -35.10 10.96 4.03
N PHE A 459 -34.56 9.88 3.49
CA PHE A 459 -35.13 9.08 2.41
C PHE A 459 -35.10 7.61 2.76
N PHE A 460 -35.97 6.84 2.12
CA PHE A 460 -35.97 5.38 2.20
C PHE A 460 -36.05 4.77 0.81
N SER A 461 -35.27 3.71 0.56
CA SER A 461 -35.40 2.85 -0.62
C SER A 461 -35.09 1.42 -0.24
N GLY A 462 -35.63 0.44 -0.95
CA GLY A 462 -35.43 -0.97 -0.65
C GLY A 462 -36.12 -1.85 -1.67
N ASP A 463 -35.88 -3.15 -1.60
CA ASP A 463 -36.68 -4.10 -2.37
C ASP A 463 -38.14 -4.05 -1.90
N TRP A 464 -39.07 -4.45 -2.77
CA TRP A 464 -40.50 -4.31 -2.49
C TRP A 464 -40.92 -4.99 -1.18
N LYS A 465 -40.35 -6.15 -0.88
CA LYS A 465 -40.76 -6.91 0.30
C LYS A 465 -40.33 -6.19 1.57
N PHE A 466 -39.10 -5.71 1.64
CA PHE A 466 -38.61 -4.96 2.79
C PHE A 466 -39.38 -3.65 2.97
N VAL A 467 -39.59 -2.87 1.89
CA VAL A 467 -40.34 -1.61 1.96
C VAL A 467 -41.80 -1.85 2.35
N ALA A 468 -42.45 -2.90 1.83
CA ALA A 468 -43.81 -3.25 2.23
C ALA A 468 -43.90 -3.56 3.73
N LEU A 469 -42.96 -4.34 4.27
CA LEU A 469 -42.90 -4.62 5.71
C LEU A 469 -42.76 -3.34 6.52
N VAL A 470 -41.82 -2.47 6.14
CA VAL A 470 -41.54 -1.22 6.85
C VAL A 470 -42.73 -0.24 6.80
N LEU A 471 -43.43 -0.16 5.66
CA LEU A 471 -44.65 0.64 5.51
C LEU A 471 -45.88 -0.01 6.18
N GLY A 472 -45.75 -1.24 6.69
CA GLY A 472 -46.85 -2.00 7.26
C GLY A 472 -47.88 -2.46 6.23
N ILE A 473 -47.52 -2.46 4.95
CA ILE A 473 -48.35 -2.95 3.85
C ILE A 473 -48.25 -4.47 3.79
N ASN A 474 -49.35 -5.13 3.43
CA ASN A 474 -49.37 -6.58 3.23
C ASN A 474 -48.52 -7.01 2.00
N ALA A 475 -48.71 -8.24 1.53
CA ALA A 475 -47.97 -8.75 0.36
C ALA A 475 -48.34 -8.05 -0.96
N ALA A 476 -47.44 -8.13 -1.94
CA ALA A 476 -47.63 -7.67 -3.32
C ALA A 476 -48.82 -8.35 -4.05
N THR A 477 -49.33 -9.46 -3.51
CA THR A 477 -50.50 -10.20 -3.99
C THR A 477 -51.83 -9.69 -3.44
N SER A 478 -51.81 -8.69 -2.54
CA SER A 478 -53.00 -8.12 -1.92
C SER A 478 -53.87 -7.36 -2.92
N ASN A 479 -55.14 -7.17 -2.58
CA ASN A 479 -56.06 -6.34 -3.36
C ASN A 479 -55.55 -4.90 -3.50
N TYR A 480 -55.01 -4.32 -2.43
CA TYR A 480 -54.35 -3.01 -2.42
C TYR A 480 -52.85 -3.18 -2.21
N PHE A 481 -52.17 -3.58 -3.29
CA PHE A 481 -50.78 -3.99 -3.27
C PHE A 481 -49.79 -2.81 -3.27
N CYS A 482 -50.14 -1.69 -3.89
CA CYS A 482 -49.19 -0.63 -4.26
C CYS A 482 -48.59 0.03 -3.01
N LEU A 483 -47.30 0.36 -3.05
CA LEU A 483 -46.65 1.05 -1.93
C LEU A 483 -47.06 2.54 -1.83
N TYR A 484 -47.55 3.12 -2.94
CA TYR A 484 -47.69 4.57 -3.10
C TYR A 484 -49.13 5.07 -3.30
N CYS A 485 -50.08 4.18 -3.64
CA CYS A 485 -51.47 4.56 -3.90
C CYS A 485 -52.47 3.45 -3.51
N ASN A 486 -53.76 3.77 -3.57
CA ASN A 486 -54.86 2.84 -3.27
C ASN A 486 -55.38 2.06 -4.48
N CYS A 487 -54.52 1.80 -5.48
CA CYS A 487 -54.89 1.04 -6.68
C CYS A 487 -55.33 -0.38 -6.32
N HIS A 488 -56.52 -0.78 -6.79
CA HIS A 488 -56.97 -2.16 -6.68
C HIS A 488 -56.25 -3.04 -7.71
N LYS A 489 -55.96 -4.30 -7.36
CA LYS A 489 -55.22 -5.24 -8.21
C LYS A 489 -55.85 -5.43 -9.61
N ASP A 490 -57.16 -5.26 -9.72
CA ASP A 490 -57.92 -5.42 -10.98
C ASP A 490 -57.87 -4.15 -11.85
N GLU A 491 -57.32 -3.06 -11.33
CA GLU A 491 -57.19 -1.76 -12.02
C GLU A 491 -55.74 -1.47 -12.42
N ARG A 492 -54.80 -2.38 -12.13
CA ARG A 492 -53.35 -2.21 -12.37
C ARG A 492 -53.01 -1.87 -13.81
N HIS A 493 -53.73 -2.47 -14.76
CA HIS A 493 -53.51 -2.29 -16.20
C HIS A 493 -54.16 -1.02 -16.75
N ASN A 494 -55.05 -0.36 -15.98
CA ASN A 494 -55.85 0.75 -16.49
C ASN A 494 -55.04 2.05 -16.49
N MET A 495 -54.53 2.45 -17.66
CA MET A 495 -53.73 3.65 -17.85
C MET A 495 -54.56 4.93 -18.07
N ASP A 496 -55.88 4.82 -18.21
CA ASP A 496 -56.80 5.97 -18.26
C ASP A 496 -57.01 6.58 -16.87
N LYS A 497 -56.73 5.81 -15.82
CA LYS A 497 -56.73 6.28 -14.43
C LYS A 497 -55.37 6.83 -14.06
N VAL A 498 -55.39 7.97 -13.36
CA VAL A 498 -54.21 8.60 -12.78
C VAL A 498 -54.13 8.20 -11.31
N TRP A 499 -53.02 7.57 -10.93
CA TRP A 499 -52.74 7.22 -9.55
C TRP A 499 -51.60 8.08 -9.01
N LEU A 500 -51.90 8.98 -8.09
CA LEU A 500 -50.90 9.86 -7.46
C LEU A 500 -50.24 9.17 -6.26
N ASN A 501 -49.00 9.56 -5.98
CA ASN A 501 -48.26 9.23 -4.75
C ASN A 501 -48.99 9.85 -3.54
N SER A 502 -49.94 9.11 -2.96
CA SER A 502 -50.90 9.59 -1.97
C SER A 502 -50.99 8.71 -0.72
N LYS A 503 -50.02 7.80 -0.55
CA LYS A 503 -50.00 6.72 0.45
C LYS A 503 -51.07 5.66 0.20
N ASN A 504 -50.71 4.40 0.45
CA ASN A 504 -51.68 3.33 0.51
C ASN A 504 -52.29 3.28 1.93
N THR A 505 -53.58 3.58 2.04
CA THR A 505 -54.34 3.52 3.31
C THR A 505 -55.19 2.26 3.41
N ARG A 506 -55.50 1.62 2.27
CA ARG A 506 -56.39 0.46 2.20
C ARG A 506 -55.66 -0.89 2.32
N GLY A 507 -54.35 -0.90 2.07
CA GLY A 507 -53.49 -2.09 2.10
C GLY A 507 -52.64 -2.25 3.36
N CYS A 508 -52.69 -1.29 4.28
CA CYS A 508 -51.95 -1.33 5.54
C CYS A 508 -52.56 -2.37 6.50
N LYS A 509 -51.71 -3.23 7.05
CA LYS A 509 -52.04 -4.17 8.14
C LYS A 509 -51.39 -3.78 9.46
N ASN A 510 -50.24 -3.11 9.40
CA ASN A 510 -49.50 -2.67 10.58
C ASN A 510 -49.16 -1.17 10.47
N PRO A 511 -48.80 -0.51 11.59
CA PRO A 511 -48.23 0.83 11.55
C PRO A 511 -46.92 0.90 10.77
N MET A 512 -46.64 2.05 10.16
CA MET A 512 -45.35 2.32 9.51
C MET A 512 -44.25 2.50 10.56
N LEU A 513 -43.08 1.92 10.32
CA LEU A 513 -41.99 1.86 11.31
C LEU A 513 -41.13 3.14 11.37
N PHE A 514 -40.77 3.74 10.23
CA PHE A 514 -39.98 4.99 10.19
C PHE A 514 -40.88 6.18 9.87
N CYS A 515 -41.66 6.64 10.85
CA CYS A 515 -42.62 7.73 10.67
C CYS A 515 -41.96 9.10 10.50
N GLU A 516 -40.67 9.19 10.81
CA GLU A 516 -39.84 10.38 10.66
C GLU A 516 -39.51 10.71 9.21
N ILE A 517 -39.63 9.72 8.30
CA ILE A 517 -39.36 9.89 6.87
C ILE A 517 -40.63 10.36 6.16
N ASN A 518 -40.53 11.48 5.44
CA ASN A 518 -41.62 12.02 4.65
C ASN A 518 -42.15 10.99 3.65
N GLN A 519 -43.48 10.89 3.49
CA GLN A 519 -44.15 9.99 2.56
C GLN A 519 -43.62 10.09 1.11
N ASN A 520 -43.25 11.28 0.65
CA ASN A 520 -42.73 11.51 -0.71
C ASN A 520 -41.25 11.10 -0.87
N ASN A 521 -40.58 10.76 0.24
CA ASN A 521 -39.17 10.37 0.27
C ASN A 521 -38.97 8.84 0.34
N TRP A 522 -40.05 8.07 0.13
CA TRP A 522 -40.01 6.61 -0.07
C TRP A 522 -39.86 6.33 -1.56
N ILE A 523 -38.62 6.12 -2.00
CA ILE A 523 -38.28 6.08 -3.42
C ILE A 523 -38.27 4.63 -3.93
N PRO A 524 -38.88 4.34 -5.11
CA PRO A 524 -38.84 3.01 -5.70
C PRO A 524 -37.41 2.59 -6.09
N ASP A 525 -37.10 1.31 -5.88
CA ASP A 525 -35.86 0.71 -6.37
C ASP A 525 -35.94 0.39 -7.87
N GLU A 526 -35.05 0.98 -8.66
CA GLU A 526 -35.00 0.77 -10.11
C GLU A 526 -34.39 -0.58 -10.48
N LEU A 527 -33.55 -1.17 -9.62
CA LEU A 527 -32.93 -2.47 -9.90
C LEU A 527 -34.00 -3.55 -9.91
N HIS A 528 -34.77 -3.71 -8.83
CA HIS A 528 -35.82 -4.71 -8.74
C HIS A 528 -36.95 -4.45 -9.72
N LEU A 529 -37.25 -3.19 -10.05
CA LEU A 529 -38.19 -2.86 -11.12
C LEU A 529 -37.73 -3.47 -12.46
N MET A 530 -36.47 -3.28 -12.83
CA MET A 530 -35.91 -3.90 -14.05
C MET A 530 -35.94 -5.43 -13.97
N LEU A 531 -35.45 -6.01 -12.87
CA LEU A 531 -35.38 -7.46 -12.71
C LEU A 531 -36.74 -8.13 -12.87
N ARG A 532 -37.77 -7.58 -12.20
CA ARG A 532 -39.10 -8.18 -12.12
C ARG A 532 -39.93 -7.97 -13.38
N ILE A 533 -39.79 -6.82 -14.04
CA ILE A 533 -40.46 -6.61 -15.33
C ILE A 533 -39.82 -7.49 -16.40
N SER A 534 -38.49 -7.63 -16.43
CA SER A 534 -37.82 -8.59 -17.31
C SER A 534 -38.28 -10.02 -17.09
N ASP A 535 -38.44 -10.46 -15.83
CA ASP A 535 -38.93 -11.81 -15.53
C ASP A 535 -40.31 -12.06 -16.16
N VAL A 536 -41.22 -11.09 -16.05
CA VAL A 536 -42.55 -11.18 -16.66
C VAL A 536 -42.46 -11.27 -18.17
N LEU A 537 -41.67 -10.40 -18.81
CA LEU A 537 -41.48 -10.41 -20.25
C LEU A 537 -40.95 -11.76 -20.76
N PHE A 538 -39.97 -12.33 -20.07
CA PHE A 538 -39.36 -13.61 -20.43
C PHE A 538 -40.33 -14.76 -20.17
N GLN A 539 -41.00 -14.76 -19.02
CA GLN A 539 -42.00 -15.76 -18.67
C GLN A 539 -43.15 -15.80 -19.69
N CYS A 540 -43.65 -14.62 -20.09
CA CYS A 540 -44.71 -14.51 -21.09
C CYS A 540 -44.28 -15.10 -22.44
N LEU A 541 -43.05 -14.80 -22.91
CA LEU A 541 -42.51 -15.38 -24.14
C LEU A 541 -42.30 -16.88 -24.02
N PHE A 542 -41.59 -17.35 -22.99
CA PHE A 542 -41.22 -18.76 -22.87
C PHE A 542 -42.44 -19.66 -22.68
N TYR A 543 -43.46 -19.25 -21.92
CA TYR A 543 -44.70 -20.03 -21.83
C TYR A 543 -45.55 -19.99 -23.10
N GLU A 544 -45.39 -18.99 -23.96
CA GLU A 544 -45.98 -18.99 -25.30
C GLU A 544 -45.25 -20.00 -26.21
N LEU A 545 -43.91 -19.99 -26.20
CA LEU A 545 -43.09 -20.87 -27.03
C LEU A 545 -43.15 -22.34 -26.62
N VAL A 546 -43.18 -22.63 -25.32
CA VAL A 546 -43.29 -24.00 -24.78
C VAL A 546 -44.58 -24.72 -25.23
N LYS A 547 -45.64 -23.96 -25.57
CA LYS A 547 -46.91 -24.52 -26.07
C LYS A 547 -46.86 -24.89 -27.55
N GLN A 548 -45.82 -24.48 -28.28
CA GLN A 548 -45.66 -24.83 -29.68
C GLN A 548 -45.28 -26.30 -29.84
N LYS A 549 -45.83 -26.97 -30.86
CA LYS A 549 -45.59 -28.40 -31.11
C LYS A 549 -44.11 -28.74 -31.33
N GLU A 550 -43.36 -27.82 -31.92
CA GLU A 550 -41.94 -28.02 -32.27
C GLU A 550 -40.95 -27.48 -31.23
N PHE A 551 -41.42 -27.11 -30.02
CA PHE A 551 -40.58 -26.49 -29.00
C PHE A 551 -39.31 -27.30 -28.71
N THR A 552 -39.45 -28.57 -28.30
CA THR A 552 -38.32 -29.44 -27.92
C THR A 552 -37.40 -29.77 -29.10
N ASN A 553 -37.94 -29.78 -30.33
CA ASN A 553 -37.20 -30.25 -31.51
C ASN A 553 -36.46 -29.11 -32.25
N LYS A 554 -36.98 -27.87 -32.19
CA LYS A 554 -36.45 -26.73 -32.97
C LYS A 554 -36.29 -25.48 -32.12
N THR A 555 -37.39 -24.96 -31.55
CA THR A 555 -37.41 -23.64 -30.90
C THR A 555 -36.47 -23.56 -29.69
N GLN A 556 -36.38 -24.63 -28.89
CA GLN A 556 -35.49 -24.71 -27.74
C GLN A 556 -34.01 -24.53 -28.15
N ALA A 557 -33.58 -25.20 -29.22
CA ALA A 557 -32.21 -25.09 -29.71
C ALA A 557 -31.89 -23.69 -30.22
N LEU A 558 -32.82 -23.05 -30.93
CA LEU A 558 -32.67 -21.67 -31.42
C LEU A 558 -32.51 -20.68 -30.27
N ILE A 559 -33.30 -20.80 -29.20
CA ILE A 559 -33.17 -19.93 -28.02
C ILE A 559 -31.80 -20.08 -27.37
N ILE A 560 -31.34 -21.32 -27.16
CA ILE A 560 -30.05 -21.61 -26.52
C ILE A 560 -28.89 -21.08 -27.39
N GLU A 561 -28.96 -21.25 -28.70
CA GLU A 561 -27.96 -20.73 -29.63
C GLU A 561 -27.91 -19.19 -29.57
N GLU A 562 -29.06 -18.53 -29.56
CA GLU A 562 -29.14 -17.07 -29.51
C GLU A 562 -28.64 -16.52 -28.16
N MET A 563 -28.98 -17.18 -27.04
CA MET A 563 -28.41 -16.86 -25.72
C MET A 563 -26.88 -17.03 -25.70
N LYS A 564 -26.37 -18.09 -26.34
CA LYS A 564 -24.93 -18.35 -26.46
C LYS A 564 -24.22 -17.25 -27.26
N LYS A 565 -24.83 -16.72 -28.32
CA LYS A 565 -24.31 -15.56 -29.08
C LYS A 565 -24.19 -14.30 -28.20
N LEU A 566 -25.05 -14.15 -27.20
CA LEU A 566 -24.99 -13.06 -26.22
C LEU A 566 -24.03 -13.33 -25.04
N HIS A 567 -23.31 -14.46 -25.07
CA HIS A 567 -22.49 -14.94 -23.96
C HIS A 567 -23.30 -15.06 -22.66
N VAL A 568 -24.51 -15.62 -22.76
CA VAL A 568 -25.38 -15.94 -21.62
C VAL A 568 -25.53 -17.46 -21.57
N HIS A 569 -25.17 -18.07 -20.42
CA HIS A 569 -25.46 -19.48 -20.20
C HIS A 569 -26.94 -19.65 -19.87
N PHE A 570 -27.64 -20.48 -20.63
CA PHE A 570 -29.08 -20.64 -20.53
C PHE A 570 -29.51 -22.04 -20.95
N GLU A 571 -30.36 -22.65 -20.14
CA GLU A 571 -30.91 -23.98 -20.33
C GLU A 571 -32.38 -24.01 -19.90
N PHE A 572 -33.14 -24.92 -20.50
CA PHE A 572 -34.50 -25.25 -20.09
C PHE A 572 -34.51 -26.56 -19.32
N TYR A 573 -35.28 -26.60 -18.24
CA TYR A 573 -35.49 -27.78 -17.41
C TYR A 573 -36.92 -28.27 -17.60
N PRO A 574 -37.11 -29.54 -18.01
CA PRO A 574 -38.43 -30.11 -18.19
C PRO A 574 -39.15 -30.20 -16.82
N PRO A 575 -40.49 -30.17 -16.82
CA PRO A 575 -41.29 -30.33 -15.61
C PRO A 575 -40.91 -31.59 -14.82
N SER A 576 -40.71 -31.46 -13.51
CA SER A 576 -40.46 -32.60 -12.60
C SER A 576 -41.72 -33.44 -12.33
N THR A 577 -42.91 -32.93 -12.68
CA THR A 577 -44.20 -33.60 -12.48
C THR A 577 -45.04 -33.52 -13.76
N LYS A 578 -45.98 -34.46 -13.93
CA LYS A 578 -46.86 -34.53 -15.13
C LYS A 578 -47.66 -33.23 -15.40
N ASN A 579 -47.92 -32.43 -14.37
CA ASN A 579 -48.62 -31.14 -14.45
C ASN A 579 -47.70 -29.94 -14.16
N GLY A 580 -46.39 -30.15 -14.09
CA GLY A 580 -45.42 -29.11 -13.78
C GLY A 580 -45.22 -28.15 -14.96
N LYS A 581 -44.66 -26.99 -14.66
CA LYS A 581 -44.24 -26.02 -15.69
C LYS A 581 -42.78 -26.27 -16.05
N TRP A 582 -42.42 -25.94 -17.28
CA TRP A 582 -41.02 -25.83 -17.66
C TRP A 582 -40.36 -24.74 -16.82
N ASP A 583 -39.13 -25.02 -16.41
CA ASP A 583 -38.28 -24.08 -15.71
C ASP A 583 -37.06 -23.75 -16.59
N TRP A 584 -36.28 -22.74 -16.22
CA TRP A 584 -35.10 -22.33 -16.97
C TRP A 584 -34.04 -21.72 -16.06
N THR A 585 -32.84 -21.55 -16.59
CA THR A 585 -31.72 -20.93 -15.86
C THR A 585 -32.12 -19.56 -15.31
N SER A 586 -31.96 -19.35 -14.01
CA SER A 586 -32.19 -18.05 -13.37
C SER A 586 -31.18 -17.01 -13.88
N LEU A 587 -31.69 -15.94 -14.48
CA LEU A 587 -30.88 -14.90 -15.12
C LEU A 587 -30.55 -13.76 -14.16
N MET A 588 -29.28 -13.33 -14.16
CA MET A 588 -28.82 -12.19 -13.35
C MET A 588 -29.05 -10.86 -14.07
N GLY A 589 -29.01 -9.75 -13.33
CA GLY A 589 -29.27 -8.40 -13.87
C GLY A 589 -28.47 -8.02 -15.12
N PRO A 590 -27.16 -8.32 -15.23
CA PRO A 590 -26.40 -8.07 -16.46
C PRO A 590 -26.91 -8.85 -17.66
N ASP A 591 -27.25 -10.13 -17.50
CA ASP A 591 -27.71 -10.99 -18.59
C ASP A 591 -29.11 -10.57 -19.05
N LYS A 592 -30.01 -10.24 -18.11
CA LYS A 592 -31.34 -9.68 -18.43
C LYS A 592 -31.23 -8.44 -19.31
N LYS A 593 -30.27 -7.55 -19.05
CA LYS A 593 -30.05 -6.34 -19.88
C LYS A 593 -29.56 -6.68 -21.29
N LYS A 594 -28.63 -7.62 -21.42
CA LYS A 594 -28.18 -8.09 -22.75
C LYS A 594 -29.34 -8.66 -23.54
N ILE A 595 -30.17 -9.50 -22.91
CA ILE A 595 -31.33 -10.13 -23.55
C ILE A 595 -32.34 -9.07 -24.00
N LEU A 596 -32.73 -8.15 -23.12
CA LEU A 596 -33.65 -7.07 -23.46
C LEU A 596 -33.14 -6.17 -24.61
N LYS A 597 -31.82 -6.01 -24.73
CA LYS A 597 -31.20 -5.13 -25.72
C LYS A 597 -30.98 -5.81 -27.07
N ASP A 598 -30.49 -7.05 -27.08
CA ASP A 598 -29.85 -7.64 -28.27
C ASP A 598 -30.48 -8.97 -28.71
N PHE A 599 -31.28 -9.65 -27.86
CA PHE A 599 -31.86 -10.97 -28.21
C PHE A 599 -32.91 -10.87 -29.33
N GLN A 600 -32.73 -11.63 -30.41
CA GLN A 600 -33.56 -11.55 -31.62
C GLN A 600 -34.84 -12.39 -31.48
N VAL A 601 -35.86 -11.85 -30.82
CA VAL A 601 -37.15 -12.55 -30.65
C VAL A 601 -37.83 -12.78 -32.00
N ALA A 602 -37.67 -11.86 -32.96
CA ALA A 602 -38.25 -11.99 -34.29
C ALA A 602 -37.88 -13.31 -34.99
N ASN A 603 -36.66 -13.81 -34.77
CA ASN A 603 -36.16 -15.04 -35.39
C ASN A 603 -36.79 -16.32 -34.84
N LEU A 604 -37.52 -16.24 -33.72
CA LEU A 604 -38.21 -17.38 -33.12
C LEU A 604 -39.60 -17.65 -33.73
N PHE A 605 -40.10 -16.74 -34.57
CA PHE A 605 -41.42 -16.83 -35.17
C PHE A 605 -41.31 -16.77 -36.69
N GLU A 606 -41.91 -17.74 -37.39
CA GLU A 606 -41.89 -17.84 -38.85
C GLU A 606 -43.32 -17.73 -39.44
N GLY A 607 -43.41 -17.49 -40.75
CA GLY A 607 -44.67 -17.47 -41.49
C GLY A 607 -45.68 -16.45 -40.94
N GLN A 608 -46.92 -16.88 -40.71
CA GLN A 608 -48.01 -16.01 -40.23
C GLN A 608 -47.76 -15.40 -38.83
N GLN A 609 -46.79 -15.90 -38.08
CA GLN A 609 -46.43 -15.37 -36.75
C GLN A 609 -45.22 -14.44 -36.76
N ALA A 610 -44.57 -14.16 -37.90
CA ALA A 610 -43.39 -13.29 -37.94
C ALA A 610 -43.65 -11.89 -37.31
N ALA A 611 -44.84 -11.32 -37.55
CA ALA A 611 -45.26 -10.05 -36.96
C ALA A 611 -45.39 -10.12 -35.42
N ARG A 612 -45.69 -11.29 -34.85
CA ARG A 612 -45.75 -11.52 -33.40
C ARG A 612 -44.36 -11.36 -32.77
N GLY A 613 -43.35 -12.02 -33.34
CA GLY A 613 -41.97 -11.93 -32.88
C GLY A 613 -41.44 -10.49 -32.91
N GLN A 614 -41.68 -9.76 -34.01
CA GLN A 614 -41.30 -8.35 -34.15
C GLN A 614 -41.97 -7.44 -33.10
N ASN A 615 -43.25 -7.67 -32.80
CA ASN A 615 -43.96 -6.90 -31.78
C ASN A 615 -43.42 -7.16 -30.37
N ILE A 616 -43.11 -8.41 -30.02
CA ILE A 616 -42.50 -8.76 -28.73
C ILE A 616 -41.11 -8.14 -28.63
N GLU A 617 -40.32 -8.22 -29.70
CA GLU A 617 -39.00 -7.62 -29.73
C GLU A 617 -39.08 -6.10 -29.50
N LYS A 618 -39.96 -5.40 -30.23
CA LYS A 618 -40.20 -3.96 -30.04
C LYS A 618 -40.57 -3.64 -28.59
N LEU A 619 -41.45 -4.45 -27.98
CA LEU A 619 -41.86 -4.28 -26.58
C LEU A 619 -40.66 -4.39 -25.61
N TRP A 620 -39.72 -5.32 -25.86
CA TRP A 620 -38.50 -5.47 -25.07
C TRP A 620 -37.53 -4.30 -25.26
N ARG A 621 -37.31 -3.88 -26.51
CA ARG A 621 -36.45 -2.72 -26.82
C ARG A 621 -36.98 -1.45 -26.20
N GLU A 622 -38.29 -1.28 -26.21
CA GLU A 622 -38.95 -0.10 -25.66
C GLU A 622 -38.83 -0.06 -24.13
N PHE A 623 -39.07 -1.19 -23.45
CA PHE A 623 -38.80 -1.28 -22.02
C PHE A 623 -37.34 -0.96 -21.67
N TYR A 624 -36.39 -1.51 -22.44
CA TYR A 624 -34.96 -1.23 -22.24
C TYR A 624 -34.62 0.24 -22.46
N ARG A 625 -35.23 0.89 -23.46
CA ARG A 625 -35.08 2.33 -23.72
C ARG A 625 -35.56 3.15 -22.53
N LEU A 626 -36.76 2.88 -22.02
CA LEU A 626 -37.32 3.56 -20.85
C LEU A 626 -36.46 3.34 -19.59
N TYR A 627 -36.00 2.11 -19.37
CA TYR A 627 -35.08 1.82 -18.26
C TYR A 627 -33.77 2.61 -18.33
N LYS A 628 -33.22 2.86 -19.53
CA LYS A 628 -32.03 3.72 -19.69
C LYS A 628 -32.31 5.17 -19.31
N ILE A 629 -33.49 5.70 -19.65
CA ILE A 629 -33.90 7.07 -19.30
C ILE A 629 -33.95 7.24 -17.78
N MET A 630 -34.55 6.29 -17.06
CA MET A 630 -34.58 6.28 -15.59
C MET A 630 -33.19 6.34 -14.92
N ARG A 631 -32.14 5.95 -15.64
CA ARG A 631 -30.76 5.83 -15.15
C ARG A 631 -29.83 6.94 -15.62
N GLN A 632 -30.35 7.93 -16.35
CA GLN A 632 -29.57 9.09 -16.75
C GLN A 632 -29.10 9.86 -15.52
N LYS A 633 -27.92 10.45 -15.62
CA LYS A 633 -27.32 11.29 -14.55
C LYS A 633 -27.94 12.69 -14.50
N SER A 634 -28.62 13.08 -15.56
CA SER A 634 -29.35 14.34 -15.71
C SER A 634 -30.52 14.08 -16.63
N ILE A 635 -31.68 14.69 -16.33
CA ILE A 635 -32.89 14.54 -17.13
C ILE A 635 -33.71 15.84 -17.17
N THR A 636 -34.22 16.18 -18.35
CA THR A 636 -35.06 17.35 -18.62
C THR A 636 -36.53 17.10 -18.26
N ASN A 637 -37.35 18.15 -18.15
CA ASN A 637 -38.78 17.97 -17.83
C ASN A 637 -39.51 17.36 -19.03
N GLU A 638 -39.06 17.72 -20.22
CA GLU A 638 -39.50 17.22 -21.52
C GLU A 638 -39.24 15.72 -21.62
N GLU A 639 -38.04 15.25 -21.26
CA GLU A 639 -37.72 13.82 -21.20
C GLU A 639 -38.58 13.08 -20.17
N ILE A 640 -38.85 13.67 -19.00
CA ILE A 640 -39.74 13.05 -18.00
C ILE A 640 -41.19 12.96 -18.51
N ASN A 641 -41.69 14.02 -19.15
CA ASN A 641 -43.04 14.04 -19.72
C ASN A 641 -43.18 13.01 -20.84
N GLN A 642 -42.17 12.91 -21.72
CA GLN A 642 -42.15 11.90 -22.76
C GLN A 642 -42.06 10.49 -22.16
N PHE A 643 -41.23 10.29 -21.13
CA PHE A 643 -41.15 9.03 -20.41
C PHE A 643 -42.51 8.61 -19.82
N GLU A 644 -43.28 9.54 -19.24
CA GLU A 644 -44.62 9.23 -18.72
C GLU A 644 -45.57 8.72 -19.82
N VAL A 645 -45.62 9.44 -20.94
CA VAL A 645 -46.45 9.07 -22.10
C VAL A 645 -46.05 7.69 -22.62
N ASP A 646 -44.75 7.49 -22.83
CA ASP A 646 -44.21 6.25 -23.40
C ASP A 646 -44.38 5.07 -22.44
N ALA A 647 -44.19 5.26 -21.13
CA ALA A 647 -44.36 4.20 -20.14
C ALA A 647 -45.83 3.76 -20.01
N LYS A 648 -46.78 4.70 -20.08
CA LYS A 648 -48.22 4.38 -20.13
C LYS A 648 -48.57 3.66 -21.43
N GLN A 649 -48.09 4.15 -22.56
CA GLN A 649 -48.29 3.50 -23.86
C GLN A 649 -47.70 2.08 -23.88
N TRP A 650 -46.55 1.87 -23.26
CA TRP A 650 -45.91 0.56 -23.16
C TRP A 650 -46.78 -0.46 -22.40
N ILE A 651 -47.50 -0.04 -21.34
CA ILE A 651 -48.48 -0.91 -20.66
C ILE A 651 -49.69 -1.20 -21.55
N CYS A 652 -50.19 -0.21 -22.28
CA CYS A 652 -51.28 -0.39 -23.25
C CYS A 652 -50.89 -1.37 -24.37
N ASP A 653 -49.67 -1.24 -24.90
CA ASP A 653 -49.11 -2.14 -25.92
C ASP A 653 -48.94 -3.56 -25.35
N PHE A 654 -48.41 -3.69 -24.13
CA PHE A 654 -48.30 -4.98 -23.43
C PHE A 654 -49.67 -5.67 -23.29
N CYS A 655 -50.73 -4.91 -23.00
CA CYS A 655 -52.09 -5.42 -22.78
C CYS A 655 -52.99 -5.39 -24.01
N ARG A 656 -52.44 -5.15 -25.21
CA ARG A 656 -53.24 -4.94 -26.42
C ARG A 656 -54.16 -6.13 -26.67
N PRO A 657 -55.49 -5.94 -26.77
CA PRO A 657 -56.42 -7.04 -27.03
C PRO A 657 -56.26 -7.56 -28.45
N THR A 658 -56.72 -8.79 -28.68
CA THR A 658 -56.89 -9.33 -30.03
C THR A 658 -58.01 -8.56 -30.74
N ILE A 659 -57.77 -8.09 -31.96
CA ILE A 659 -58.73 -7.33 -32.77
C ILE A 659 -59.13 -8.19 -33.97
N GLY A 660 -60.42 -8.23 -34.29
CA GLY A 660 -60.99 -8.99 -35.41
C GLY A 660 -61.66 -10.30 -34.99
N THR A 661 -62.37 -10.92 -35.93
CA THR A 661 -63.11 -12.17 -35.70
C THR A 661 -62.15 -13.35 -35.57
N MET A 662 -62.39 -14.25 -34.61
CA MET A 662 -61.63 -15.49 -34.42
C MET A 662 -61.46 -16.23 -35.76
N ASN A 663 -60.22 -16.60 -36.09
CA ASN A 663 -59.84 -17.35 -37.30
C ASN A 663 -60.07 -16.61 -38.63
N SER A 664 -60.22 -15.28 -38.62
CA SER A 664 -60.24 -14.48 -39.85
C SER A 664 -58.83 -14.08 -40.29
N ALA A 665 -58.61 -13.92 -41.60
CA ALA A 665 -57.33 -13.46 -42.16
C ALA A 665 -56.90 -12.05 -41.66
N ASN A 666 -57.86 -11.26 -41.15
CA ASN A 666 -57.65 -9.92 -40.60
C ASN A 666 -57.52 -9.90 -39.06
N GLN A 667 -57.42 -11.07 -38.40
CA GLN A 667 -57.27 -11.14 -36.95
C GLN A 667 -55.88 -10.64 -36.52
N GLN A 668 -55.83 -9.50 -35.83
CA GLN A 668 -54.62 -9.00 -35.21
C GLN A 668 -54.50 -9.59 -33.80
N GLN A 669 -53.55 -10.49 -33.60
CA GLN A 669 -53.32 -11.12 -32.30
C GLN A 669 -52.94 -10.09 -31.23
N GLY A 670 -53.59 -10.17 -30.06
CA GLY A 670 -53.28 -9.37 -28.88
C GLY A 670 -51.93 -9.71 -28.27
N MET A 671 -51.41 -8.84 -27.38
CA MET A 671 -50.09 -9.00 -26.75
C MET A 671 -50.11 -9.99 -25.58
N TYR A 672 -50.33 -9.52 -24.36
CA TYR A 672 -50.44 -10.34 -23.15
C TYR A 672 -51.68 -9.97 -22.34
N LEU A 673 -52.05 -10.82 -21.38
CA LEU A 673 -53.24 -10.61 -20.57
C LEU A 673 -53.06 -9.46 -19.58
N ARG A 674 -54.13 -8.71 -19.34
CA ARG A 674 -54.17 -7.63 -18.32
C ARG A 674 -53.80 -8.12 -16.92
N THR A 675 -54.08 -9.39 -16.62
CA THR A 675 -53.75 -10.05 -15.35
C THR A 675 -52.25 -10.26 -15.15
N GLU A 676 -51.44 -10.22 -16.21
CA GLU A 676 -49.98 -10.31 -16.15
C GLU A 676 -49.33 -8.97 -15.78
N VAL A 677 -50.09 -7.87 -15.72
CA VAL A 677 -49.56 -6.57 -15.26
C VAL A 677 -49.25 -6.64 -13.77
N THR A 678 -47.95 -6.61 -13.46
CA THR A 678 -47.47 -6.76 -12.10
C THR A 678 -47.48 -5.45 -11.31
N PRO A 679 -47.35 -5.52 -9.97
CA PRO A 679 -47.12 -4.35 -9.14
C PRO A 679 -45.99 -3.43 -9.62
N TYR A 680 -44.88 -4.00 -10.08
CA TYR A 680 -43.74 -3.24 -10.60
C TYR A 680 -44.07 -2.50 -11.90
N MET A 681 -44.85 -3.12 -12.80
CA MET A 681 -45.31 -2.48 -14.03
C MET A 681 -46.26 -1.30 -13.73
N HIS A 682 -47.12 -1.43 -12.73
CA HIS A 682 -47.96 -0.32 -12.27
C HIS A 682 -47.12 0.83 -11.69
N VAL A 683 -46.14 0.53 -10.82
CA VAL A 683 -45.24 1.57 -10.28
C VAL A 683 -44.42 2.24 -11.37
N PHE A 684 -43.94 1.46 -12.34
CA PHE A 684 -43.17 1.94 -13.48
C PHE A 684 -43.91 3.01 -14.30
N SER A 685 -45.18 2.78 -14.64
CA SER A 685 -45.92 3.71 -15.50
C SER A 685 -46.62 4.85 -14.74
N GLN A 686 -47.04 4.62 -13.49
CA GLN A 686 -47.86 5.57 -12.74
C GLN A 686 -47.05 6.45 -11.78
N HIS A 687 -46.01 5.89 -11.15
CA HIS A 687 -45.34 6.55 -10.01
C HIS A 687 -43.93 7.03 -10.33
N ILE A 688 -43.17 6.30 -11.16
CA ILE A 688 -41.80 6.70 -11.54
C ILE A 688 -41.74 8.12 -12.13
N PRO A 689 -42.61 8.55 -13.06
CA PRO A 689 -42.55 9.90 -13.59
C PRO A 689 -42.71 10.98 -12.51
N GLN A 690 -43.60 10.76 -11.55
CA GLN A 690 -43.79 11.69 -10.42
C GLN A 690 -42.53 11.76 -9.56
N PHE A 691 -41.95 10.61 -9.19
CA PHE A 691 -40.68 10.58 -8.44
C PHE A 691 -39.53 11.24 -9.19
N MET A 692 -39.45 11.08 -10.52
CA MET A 692 -38.41 11.74 -11.31
C MET A 692 -38.54 13.27 -11.28
N ARG A 693 -39.77 13.81 -11.28
CA ARG A 693 -40.01 15.26 -11.12
C ARG A 693 -39.60 15.72 -9.72
N ASP A 694 -40.06 15.01 -8.69
CA ASP A 694 -39.82 15.37 -7.29
C ASP A 694 -38.33 15.32 -6.94
N LEU A 695 -37.61 14.28 -7.38
CA LEU A 695 -36.17 14.16 -7.16
C LEU A 695 -35.39 15.22 -7.93
N LYS A 696 -35.79 15.53 -9.17
CA LYS A 696 -35.14 16.57 -9.96
C LYS A 696 -35.26 17.95 -9.31
N GLN A 697 -36.41 18.29 -8.73
CA GLN A 697 -36.58 19.54 -7.97
C GLN A 697 -35.60 19.65 -6.79
N LYS A 698 -35.17 18.51 -6.24
CA LYS A 698 -34.18 18.42 -5.16
C LYS A 698 -32.74 18.24 -5.66
N GLY A 699 -32.48 18.36 -6.96
CA GLY A 699 -31.15 18.17 -7.53
C GLY A 699 -30.64 16.71 -7.51
N MET A 700 -31.54 15.74 -7.38
CA MET A 700 -31.23 14.30 -7.32
C MET A 700 -31.76 13.54 -8.52
N VAL A 701 -31.28 12.31 -8.73
CA VAL A 701 -31.79 11.40 -9.76
C VAL A 701 -32.16 10.05 -9.16
N LEU A 702 -33.17 9.39 -9.75
CA LEU A 702 -33.72 8.11 -9.28
C LEU A 702 -32.63 7.04 -9.10
N ARG A 703 -31.63 7.03 -9.99
CA ARG A 703 -30.51 6.08 -9.96
C ARG A 703 -29.77 6.04 -8.62
N HIS A 704 -29.66 7.15 -7.88
CA HIS A 704 -28.96 7.18 -6.59
C HIS A 704 -29.70 6.38 -5.49
N PHE A 705 -30.98 6.05 -5.72
CA PHE A 705 -31.81 5.29 -4.81
C PHE A 705 -31.76 3.77 -5.04
N SER A 706 -31.01 3.31 -6.04
CA SER A 706 -30.75 1.90 -6.31
C SER A 706 -30.32 1.11 -5.09
N THR A 707 -30.85 -0.11 -4.95
CA THR A 707 -30.42 -1.07 -3.92
C THR A 707 -29.25 -1.94 -4.38
N SER A 708 -28.75 -1.73 -5.60
CA SER A 708 -27.66 -2.53 -6.18
C SER A 708 -26.36 -2.53 -5.36
N SER A 709 -26.06 -1.42 -4.66
CA SER A 709 -24.89 -1.32 -3.77
C SER A 709 -25.08 -2.12 -2.48
N ILE A 710 -26.32 -2.19 -1.99
CA ILE A 710 -26.68 -2.89 -0.75
C ILE A 710 -26.67 -4.40 -0.97
N GLU A 711 -27.23 -4.89 -2.09
CA GLU A 711 -27.15 -6.31 -2.46
C GLU A 711 -25.70 -6.78 -2.57
N LYS A 712 -24.84 -5.95 -3.19
CA LYS A 712 -23.40 -6.22 -3.29
C LYS A 712 -22.72 -6.20 -1.93
N LYS A 713 -23.06 -5.26 -1.05
CA LYS A 713 -22.54 -5.18 0.31
C LYS A 713 -22.93 -6.42 1.11
N ASN A 714 -24.21 -6.81 1.07
CA ASN A 714 -24.70 -8.02 1.72
C ASN A 714 -23.99 -9.27 1.17
N HIS A 715 -23.81 -9.36 -0.16
CA HIS A 715 -23.03 -10.44 -0.77
C HIS A 715 -21.57 -10.46 -0.31
N GLN A 716 -20.92 -9.30 -0.22
CA GLN A 716 -19.56 -9.18 0.31
C GLN A 716 -19.50 -9.63 1.77
N GLN A 717 -20.38 -9.13 2.64
CA GLN A 717 -20.44 -9.55 4.04
C GLN A 717 -20.66 -11.07 4.18
N VAL A 718 -21.61 -11.64 3.43
CA VAL A 718 -21.85 -13.09 3.41
C VAL A 718 -20.61 -13.84 2.95
N ARG A 719 -19.97 -13.43 1.85
CA ARG A 719 -18.77 -14.10 1.32
C ARG A 719 -17.60 -14.04 2.29
N LEU A 720 -17.37 -12.87 2.90
CA LEU A 720 -16.20 -12.58 3.73
C LEU A 720 -16.31 -13.19 5.13
N PHE A 721 -17.49 -13.16 5.72
CA PHE A 721 -17.66 -13.50 7.13
C PHE A 721 -18.43 -14.81 7.36
N PHE A 722 -19.19 -15.28 6.36
CA PHE A 722 -19.97 -16.52 6.47
C PHE A 722 -19.55 -17.62 5.48
N GLY A 723 -18.96 -17.26 4.34
CA GLY A 723 -18.59 -18.20 3.26
C GLY A 723 -17.20 -18.83 3.38
N GLY A 724 -16.30 -18.21 4.16
CA GLY A 724 -15.00 -18.76 4.50
C GLY A 724 -14.97 -19.11 5.98
N THR A 725 -14.48 -20.29 6.31
CA THR A 725 -14.03 -20.68 7.66
C THR A 725 -13.52 -19.47 8.43
N THR A 726 -14.24 -19.07 9.48
CA THR A 726 -13.90 -18.09 10.53
C THR A 726 -12.46 -17.59 10.42
N MET A 727 -12.30 -16.35 9.94
CA MET A 727 -11.05 -15.61 9.72
C MET A 727 -10.13 -15.64 10.96
N GLY A 728 -9.38 -16.73 11.14
CA GLY A 728 -8.41 -16.90 12.22
C GLY A 728 -8.44 -18.24 12.97
N GLY A 729 -9.27 -19.22 12.61
CA GLY A 729 -9.28 -20.53 13.27
C GLY A 729 -9.60 -20.51 14.78
N GLY A 730 -9.95 -19.33 15.32
CA GLY A 730 -10.40 -19.16 16.69
C GLY A 730 -11.89 -19.40 16.76
N LYS A 731 -12.32 -20.26 17.68
CA LYS A 731 -13.69 -20.32 18.18
C LYS A 731 -13.99 -18.97 18.87
N SER A 732 -14.31 -17.94 18.09
CA SER A 732 -14.77 -16.66 18.63
C SER A 732 -16.10 -16.89 19.34
N LYS A 733 -16.20 -16.56 20.63
CA LYS A 733 -17.46 -16.53 21.37
C LYS A 733 -18.42 -15.45 20.83
N LYS A 734 -17.93 -14.49 20.01
CA LYS A 734 -18.71 -13.35 19.53
C LYS A 734 -19.47 -13.66 18.23
N PRO A 735 -20.73 -13.20 18.08
CA PRO A 735 -21.49 -13.33 16.85
C PRO A 735 -20.79 -12.67 15.65
N VAL A 736 -20.90 -13.29 14.47
CA VAL A 736 -20.30 -12.83 13.19
C VAL A 736 -20.64 -11.37 12.85
N ILE A 737 -21.80 -10.88 13.30
CA ILE A 737 -22.23 -9.49 13.15
C ILE A 737 -21.26 -8.48 13.79
N HIS A 738 -20.57 -8.85 14.88
CA HIS A 738 -19.57 -8.00 15.51
C HIS A 738 -18.31 -7.89 14.67
N ASP A 739 -17.86 -8.99 14.08
CA ASP A 739 -16.68 -8.99 13.21
C ASP A 739 -16.91 -8.10 11.98
N ILE A 740 -18.13 -8.10 11.43
CA ILE A 740 -18.55 -7.19 10.36
C ILE A 740 -18.45 -5.73 10.82
N PHE A 741 -19.04 -5.39 11.98
CA PHE A 741 -18.98 -4.01 12.48
C PHE A 741 -17.58 -3.55 12.84
N TYR A 742 -16.76 -4.41 13.46
CA TYR A 742 -15.36 -4.08 13.76
C TYR A 742 -14.57 -3.85 12.47
N TYR A 743 -14.78 -4.68 11.45
CA TYR A 743 -14.17 -4.46 10.14
C TYR A 743 -14.61 -3.12 9.53
N GLU A 744 -15.91 -2.83 9.47
CA GLU A 744 -16.40 -1.57 8.90
C GLU A 744 -15.95 -0.34 9.70
N ASN A 745 -15.91 -0.43 11.03
CA ASN A 745 -15.36 0.62 11.89
C ASN A 745 -13.88 0.88 11.56
N ARG A 746 -13.07 -0.16 11.33
CA ARG A 746 -11.68 0.03 10.91
C ARG A 746 -11.57 0.67 9.52
N GLN A 747 -12.48 0.36 8.59
CA GLN A 747 -12.52 1.06 7.30
C GLN A 747 -12.77 2.57 7.46
N LEU A 748 -13.63 2.97 8.39
CA LEU A 748 -13.83 4.38 8.74
C LEU A 748 -12.56 5.00 9.32
N TYR A 749 -11.87 4.30 10.22
CA TYR A 749 -10.58 4.75 10.76
C TYR A 749 -9.59 5.08 9.65
N TYR A 750 -9.43 4.20 8.65
CA TYR A 750 -8.51 4.42 7.54
C TYR A 750 -8.85 5.67 6.71
N GLN A 751 -10.14 6.02 6.62
CA GLN A 751 -10.61 7.23 5.94
C GLN A 751 -10.36 8.48 6.78
N ILE A 752 -10.61 8.45 8.09
CA ILE A 752 -10.38 9.59 8.99
C ILE A 752 -8.89 9.99 9.01
N HIS A 753 -8.01 8.99 8.99
CA HIS A 753 -6.57 9.17 9.17
C HIS A 753 -5.77 9.16 7.86
N ASP A 754 -6.44 9.24 6.70
CA ASP A 754 -5.81 9.19 5.36
C ASP A 754 -4.74 8.08 5.25
N THR A 755 -5.04 6.91 5.80
CA THR A 755 -4.05 5.82 5.93
C THR A 755 -3.64 5.35 4.54
N PRO A 756 -2.35 5.40 4.15
CA PRO A 756 -1.96 5.11 2.77
C PRO A 756 -2.17 3.63 2.42
N ILE A 757 -2.59 3.38 1.18
CA ILE A 757 -2.74 2.02 0.62
C ILE A 757 -1.37 1.44 0.20
N LYS A 758 -0.41 2.33 -0.09
CA LYS A 758 0.93 1.98 -0.58
C LYS A 758 1.99 2.91 -0.02
N TYR A 759 3.14 2.35 0.33
CA TYR A 759 4.38 3.10 0.51
C TYR A 759 5.23 2.94 -0.74
N THR A 760 5.61 4.05 -1.36
CA THR A 760 6.52 4.03 -2.51
C THR A 760 7.96 3.91 -2.04
N ARG A 761 8.60 2.77 -2.33
CA ARG A 761 10.04 2.60 -2.19
C ARG A 761 10.72 2.86 -3.54
N LYS A 762 11.65 3.82 -3.60
CA LYS A 762 12.52 4.01 -4.75
C LYS A 762 13.75 3.11 -4.58
N SER A 763 13.89 2.11 -5.45
CA SER A 763 15.08 1.26 -5.50
C SER A 763 16.03 1.75 -6.58
N LEU A 764 17.29 1.95 -6.23
CA LEU A 764 18.37 2.25 -7.16
C LEU A 764 19.38 1.10 -7.08
N GLU A 765 19.61 0.42 -8.19
CA GLU A 765 20.66 -0.59 -8.27
C GLU A 765 22.02 0.11 -8.43
N ILE A 766 22.86 0.00 -7.41
CA ILE A 766 24.26 0.42 -7.48
C ILE A 766 25.05 -0.81 -7.91
N LYS A 767 25.58 -0.81 -9.13
CA LYS A 767 26.55 -1.82 -9.55
C LYS A 767 27.85 -1.57 -8.80
N THR A 768 28.18 -2.47 -7.88
CA THR A 768 29.46 -2.51 -7.18
C THR A 768 30.44 -3.44 -7.86
#